data_AF-A0A7G4A5G7-F1
#
_entry.id   AF-A0A7G4A5G7-F1
#
_cell.length_a   1.000
_cell.length_b   1.000
_cell.length_c   1.000
_cell.angle_alpha   90.00
_cell.angle_beta   90.00
_cell.angle_gamma   90.00
#
_symmetry.space_group_name_H-M   'P 1'
#
loop_
_entity.id
_entity.type
_entity.pdbx_description
1 polymer ?
#
loop_
_entity_poly.entity_id
_entity_poly.type
_entity_poly.pdbx_seq_one_letter_code
_entity_poly.pdbx_strand_id
1 'polypeptide(L)'
;MQSNQAIRRLHRFEKKKRLRWLINNTYQSAQESTPTNLYERIQVNDAIKQLPELLDCINSRTKLKQFLATRWQNIKRTHLSYTSTPNSPMTKICCEVANYLAEQSPLRSLNRAVPALMFLMPFVNCSSGTYNYIEVNSYEDISKLALNDIVKFYIVITNEHNEDWLIPVSLLKHIEVSTSEELVEKILINPFTGKCLSQTDIERLTHHSETTEVFIKSYYRFRSLSKKSSSLYSAIEYLIEGLQEGGEHALIQRGVNGFAGVKAYLALEQFRNYWEKLSPEQQKKARGNRELNSALNEALLNPNWRDSCVESLAESLMRALAGDKGELTSICLDKTKIDSLLMTYKQDFDLYKKSLEDVLDKRVEYDGREILPLSSSQVMEIDENSIQNSQDVLILLKDLDLQSIAILCSRLKKTIVASIGSLNGLANVFIGLNEQQIIIFTRIMARQFPKLLNSDEFIALIDFLNEEKADAFLQGLGKRIWKFIKLNDEEFMRLRPCKRIIVWNNIHKELLAISISISTIQDIASALPPQQIGIYFNNVKSKLIELSTDLLFCIQILNILPEEHQKTYLETMWPKLVKFVANITHFMMLLSVIQGENKTEYLNKMEYRLVDITRDHGELEKIFWVLPKDKKEKYLKDMKENKEQVFNEYMRLICCNFIEKIKLPRIAQSGLLEEIKRVPSFNVEFFKEKISNQDKSYFNWFKETTNYLLSNSINLTFFNSNIPNRLEDCFYQVLDDNPDEFLAIRMFVFNMEPTDSLGYTLQY
;
A
#
# COMPACT_ATOMS: atom_id res chain seq x y z
N MET A 1 -32.35 -46.02 59.75
CA MET A 1 -32.43 -44.70 59.07
C MET A 1 -31.39 -43.68 59.58
N GLN A 2 -31.13 -43.55 60.89
CA GLN A 2 -30.18 -42.56 61.44
C GLN A 2 -28.72 -42.76 60.96
N SER A 3 -28.26 -44.00 60.78
CA SER A 3 -26.91 -44.31 60.27
C SER A 3 -26.64 -43.77 58.85
N ASN A 4 -27.59 -43.93 57.91
CA ASN A 4 -27.44 -43.44 56.54
C ASN A 4 -27.42 -41.90 56.45
N GLN A 5 -28.09 -41.20 57.36
CA GLN A 5 -28.07 -39.73 57.40
C GLN A 5 -26.75 -39.20 57.98
N ALA A 6 -26.19 -39.88 59.00
CA ALA A 6 -24.89 -39.56 59.57
C ALA A 6 -23.75 -39.78 58.54
N ILE A 7 -23.75 -40.93 57.85
CA ILE A 7 -22.76 -41.23 56.79
C ILE A 7 -22.81 -40.19 55.66
N ARG A 8 -24.02 -39.79 55.22
CA ARG A 8 -24.18 -38.73 54.20
C ARG A 8 -23.66 -37.37 54.69
N ARG A 9 -23.83 -37.02 55.97
CA ARG A 9 -23.31 -35.78 56.56
C ARG A 9 -21.78 -35.80 56.66
N LEU A 10 -21.20 -36.92 57.08
CA LEU A 10 -19.75 -37.10 57.16
C LEU A 10 -19.10 -37.00 55.77
N HIS A 11 -19.63 -37.73 54.78
CA HIS A 11 -19.14 -37.68 53.40
C HIS A 11 -19.25 -36.26 52.78
N ARG A 12 -20.32 -35.52 53.09
CA ARG A 12 -20.45 -34.10 52.71
C ARG A 12 -19.36 -33.23 53.32
N PHE A 13 -19.08 -33.42 54.60
CA PHE A 13 -18.06 -32.68 55.32
C PHE A 13 -16.66 -32.95 54.77
N GLU A 14 -16.32 -34.21 54.51
CA GLU A 14 -15.03 -34.60 53.94
C GLU A 14 -14.82 -34.05 52.53
N LYS A 15 -15.83 -34.16 51.64
CA LYS A 15 -15.72 -33.60 50.29
C LYS A 15 -15.56 -32.09 50.30
N LYS A 16 -16.28 -31.38 51.17
CA LYS A 16 -16.12 -29.93 51.34
C LYS A 16 -14.72 -29.57 51.85
N LYS A 17 -14.17 -30.35 52.79
CA LYS A 17 -12.79 -30.17 53.29
C LYS A 17 -11.77 -30.40 52.17
N ARG A 18 -11.96 -31.44 51.35
CA ARG A 18 -11.13 -31.71 50.16
C ARG A 18 -11.21 -30.57 49.14
N LEU A 19 -12.40 -30.07 48.85
CA LEU A 19 -12.58 -28.96 47.90
C LEU A 19 -11.89 -27.68 48.40
N ARG A 20 -11.99 -27.38 49.70
CA ARG A 20 -11.27 -26.26 50.32
C ARG A 20 -9.75 -26.41 50.18
N TRP A 21 -9.24 -27.61 50.45
CA TRP A 21 -7.82 -27.90 50.30
C TRP A 21 -7.36 -27.77 48.85
N LEU A 22 -8.14 -28.28 47.89
CA LEU A 22 -7.86 -28.13 46.46
C LEU A 22 -7.82 -26.66 46.03
N ILE A 23 -8.82 -25.86 46.41
CA ILE A 23 -8.85 -24.41 46.08
C ILE A 23 -7.61 -23.71 46.63
N ASN A 24 -7.25 -23.93 47.89
CA ASN A 24 -6.08 -23.30 48.51
C ASN A 24 -4.78 -23.70 47.83
N ASN A 25 -4.58 -24.99 47.55
CA ASN A 25 -3.36 -25.46 46.90
C ASN A 25 -3.25 -24.94 45.47
N THR A 26 -4.35 -24.94 44.72
CA THR A 26 -4.39 -24.39 43.37
C THR A 26 -4.08 -22.89 43.38
N TYR A 27 -4.57 -22.16 44.39
CA TYR A 27 -4.28 -20.75 44.56
C TYR A 27 -2.79 -20.52 44.85
N GLN A 28 -2.19 -21.27 45.78
CA GLN A 28 -0.75 -21.19 46.05
C GLN A 28 0.08 -21.53 44.80
N SER A 29 -0.25 -22.62 44.12
CA SER A 29 0.44 -23.01 42.87
C SER A 29 0.33 -21.95 41.78
N ALA A 30 -0.81 -21.24 41.69
CA ALA A 30 -0.96 -20.13 40.77
C ALA A 30 -0.08 -18.93 41.16
N GLN A 31 0.04 -18.61 42.45
CA GLN A 31 0.92 -17.54 42.95
C GLN A 31 2.41 -17.82 42.69
N GLU A 32 2.81 -19.09 42.75
CA GLU A 32 4.19 -19.53 42.53
C GLU A 32 4.52 -19.78 41.05
N SER A 33 3.51 -19.79 40.17
CA SER A 33 3.68 -20.08 38.75
C SER A 33 4.45 -18.98 38.03
N THR A 34 5.35 -19.37 37.13
CA THR A 34 6.09 -18.47 36.22
C THR A 34 5.68 -18.78 34.76
N PRO A 35 4.55 -18.23 34.28
CA PRO A 35 3.97 -18.63 33.00
C PRO A 35 4.79 -18.08 31.82
N THR A 36 4.96 -18.88 30.78
CA THR A 36 5.91 -18.60 29.69
C THR A 36 5.29 -17.76 28.58
N ASN A 37 4.00 -17.92 28.32
CA ASN A 37 3.27 -17.18 27.30
C ASN A 37 2.09 -16.38 27.87
N LEU A 38 1.58 -15.43 27.09
CA LEU A 38 0.51 -14.53 27.51
C LEU A 38 -0.77 -15.27 27.93
N TYR A 39 -1.15 -16.32 27.20
CA TYR A 39 -2.36 -17.09 27.51
C TYR A 39 -2.27 -17.77 28.88
N GLU A 40 -1.12 -18.37 29.21
CA GLU A 40 -0.88 -18.92 30.54
C GLU A 40 -0.88 -17.83 31.61
N ARG A 41 -0.27 -16.66 31.35
CA ARG A 41 -0.31 -15.52 32.27
C ARG A 41 -1.74 -15.08 32.56
N ILE A 42 -2.60 -15.02 31.54
CA ILE A 42 -4.02 -14.67 31.70
C ILE A 42 -4.76 -15.73 32.51
N GLN A 43 -4.51 -17.02 32.27
CA GLN A 43 -5.13 -18.11 33.04
C GLN A 43 -4.71 -18.11 34.52
N VAL A 44 -3.43 -17.85 34.79
CA VAL A 44 -2.90 -17.76 36.16
C VAL A 44 -3.46 -16.54 36.89
N ASN A 45 -3.49 -15.38 36.24
CA ASN A 45 -4.08 -14.16 36.81
C ASN A 45 -5.58 -14.33 37.10
N ASP A 46 -6.32 -14.97 36.19
CA ASP A 46 -7.72 -15.32 36.43
C ASP A 46 -7.88 -16.23 37.65
N ALA A 47 -7.04 -17.28 37.78
CA ALA A 47 -7.07 -18.16 38.95
C ALA A 47 -6.76 -17.40 40.26
N ILE A 48 -5.72 -16.54 40.27
CA ILE A 48 -5.37 -15.71 41.43
C ILE A 48 -6.53 -14.80 41.83
N LYS A 49 -7.23 -14.22 40.85
CA LYS A 49 -8.37 -13.32 41.10
C LYS A 49 -9.60 -14.08 41.61
N GLN A 50 -9.90 -15.24 41.03
CA GLN A 50 -11.21 -15.90 41.18
C GLN A 50 -11.25 -16.98 42.28
N LEU A 51 -10.11 -17.61 42.61
CA LEU A 51 -10.07 -18.65 43.64
C LEU A 51 -10.40 -18.14 45.06
N PRO A 52 -9.98 -16.93 45.49
CA PRO A 52 -10.41 -16.36 46.77
C PRO A 52 -11.93 -16.16 46.85
N GLU A 53 -12.54 -15.61 45.79
CA GLU A 53 -13.99 -15.41 45.71
C GLU A 53 -14.74 -16.76 45.77
N LEU A 54 -14.23 -17.77 45.07
CA LEU A 54 -14.78 -19.12 45.12
C LEU A 54 -14.66 -19.73 46.54
N LEU A 55 -13.54 -19.49 47.23
CA LEU A 55 -13.31 -19.98 48.58
C LEU A 55 -14.33 -19.41 49.57
N ASP A 56 -14.70 -18.13 49.43
CA ASP A 56 -15.74 -17.47 50.23
C ASP A 56 -17.14 -18.04 49.96
N CYS A 57 -17.37 -18.50 48.73
CA CYS A 57 -18.62 -19.13 48.33
C CYS A 57 -18.79 -20.56 48.86
N ILE A 58 -17.70 -21.26 49.26
CA ILE A 58 -17.70 -22.70 49.56
C ILE A 58 -18.70 -23.15 50.64
N ASN A 59 -19.10 -22.22 51.52
CA ASN A 59 -20.04 -22.49 52.60
C ASN A 59 -21.52 -22.42 52.18
N SER A 60 -21.83 -21.85 51.01
CA SER A 60 -23.20 -21.69 50.53
C SER A 60 -23.40 -22.28 49.15
N ARG A 61 -24.30 -23.26 49.05
CA ARG A 61 -24.65 -23.90 47.78
C ARG A 61 -25.18 -22.89 46.75
N THR A 62 -26.00 -21.93 47.19
CA THR A 62 -26.57 -20.91 46.30
C THR A 62 -25.48 -20.00 45.77
N LYS A 63 -24.53 -19.58 46.62
CA LYS A 63 -23.38 -18.76 46.18
C LYS A 63 -22.48 -19.51 45.21
N LEU A 64 -22.19 -20.79 45.44
CA LEU A 64 -21.43 -21.62 44.49
C LEU A 64 -22.11 -21.74 43.12
N LYS A 65 -23.43 -21.96 43.09
CA LYS A 65 -24.19 -22.00 41.83
C LYS A 65 -24.13 -20.65 41.10
N GLN A 66 -24.32 -19.56 41.84
CA GLN A 66 -24.27 -18.21 41.29
C GLN A 66 -22.86 -17.90 40.75
N PHE A 67 -21.81 -18.25 41.49
CA PHE A 67 -20.43 -18.09 41.06
C PHE A 67 -20.16 -18.80 39.72
N LEU A 68 -20.49 -20.09 39.60
CA LEU A 68 -20.29 -20.83 38.35
C LEU A 68 -21.11 -20.24 37.19
N ALA A 69 -22.35 -19.83 37.45
CA ALA A 69 -23.20 -19.23 36.44
C ALA A 69 -22.68 -17.87 35.95
N THR A 70 -22.31 -16.98 36.87
CA THR A 70 -21.70 -15.69 36.56
C THR A 70 -20.39 -15.88 35.79
N ARG A 71 -19.53 -16.79 36.26
CA ARG A 71 -18.29 -17.10 35.57
C ARG A 71 -18.54 -17.59 34.15
N TRP A 72 -19.42 -18.57 33.96
CA TRP A 72 -19.74 -19.11 32.64
C TRP A 72 -20.19 -18.00 31.67
N GLN A 73 -21.11 -17.13 32.09
CA GLN A 73 -21.55 -16.01 31.26
C GLN A 73 -20.41 -15.10 30.84
N ASN A 74 -19.42 -14.89 31.72
CA ASN A 74 -18.28 -14.03 31.44
C ASN A 74 -17.24 -14.68 30.51
N ILE A 75 -17.11 -16.02 30.51
CA ILE A 75 -15.99 -16.70 29.82
C ILE A 75 -16.40 -17.53 28.58
N LYS A 76 -17.69 -17.83 28.38
CA LYS A 76 -18.15 -18.85 27.41
C LYS A 76 -17.77 -18.65 25.94
N ARG A 77 -17.37 -17.44 25.54
CA ARG A 77 -16.93 -17.11 24.17
C ARG A 77 -15.53 -16.50 24.14
N THR A 78 -14.74 -16.85 25.13
CA THR A 78 -13.43 -16.25 25.35
C THR A 78 -12.37 -17.32 25.53
N HIS A 79 -11.11 -16.94 25.43
CA HIS A 79 -9.99 -17.83 25.70
C HIS A 79 -10.10 -18.53 27.07
N LEU A 80 -10.68 -17.90 28.09
CA LEU A 80 -10.86 -18.51 29.41
C LEU A 80 -12.04 -19.50 29.50
N SER A 81 -12.77 -19.75 28.40
CA SER A 81 -13.80 -20.79 28.36
C SER A 81 -13.24 -22.12 28.84
N TYR A 82 -14.08 -22.93 29.48
CA TYR A 82 -13.66 -24.23 29.99
C TYR A 82 -13.16 -25.15 28.87
N THR A 83 -13.75 -25.04 27.67
CA THR A 83 -13.36 -25.79 26.45
C THR A 83 -12.10 -25.27 25.77
N SER A 84 -11.78 -23.98 25.95
CA SER A 84 -10.53 -23.38 25.45
C SER A 84 -9.34 -23.61 26.39
N THR A 85 -9.61 -23.80 27.69
CA THR A 85 -8.57 -24.04 28.71
C THR A 85 -8.91 -25.23 29.61
N PRO A 86 -9.09 -26.44 29.04
CA PRO A 86 -9.56 -27.60 29.80
C PRO A 86 -8.59 -28.04 30.89
N ASN A 87 -7.30 -27.77 30.69
CA ASN A 87 -6.25 -28.14 31.64
C ASN A 87 -5.91 -27.04 32.65
N SER A 88 -6.55 -25.86 32.57
CA SER A 88 -6.22 -24.74 33.44
C SER A 88 -6.57 -25.04 34.91
N PRO A 89 -5.84 -24.44 35.86
CA PRO A 89 -6.12 -24.60 37.29
C PRO A 89 -7.57 -24.26 37.65
N MET A 90 -8.09 -23.18 37.06
CA MET A 90 -9.44 -22.69 37.33
C MET A 90 -10.52 -23.61 36.75
N THR A 91 -10.35 -24.10 35.51
CA THR A 91 -11.30 -25.04 34.89
C THR A 91 -11.42 -26.33 35.69
N LYS A 92 -10.29 -26.91 36.12
CA LYS A 92 -10.27 -28.13 36.95
C LYS A 92 -11.03 -27.94 38.27
N ILE A 93 -10.79 -26.82 38.96
CA ILE A 93 -11.50 -26.51 40.21
C ILE A 93 -12.99 -26.30 39.96
N CYS A 94 -13.39 -25.57 38.91
CA CYS A 94 -14.81 -25.41 38.58
C CYS A 94 -15.50 -26.75 38.29
N CYS A 95 -14.82 -27.69 37.62
CA CYS A 95 -15.35 -29.04 37.39
C CYS A 95 -15.57 -29.79 38.72
N GLU A 96 -14.63 -29.73 39.66
CA GLU A 96 -14.78 -30.31 41.00
C GLU A 96 -15.93 -29.69 41.80
N VAL A 97 -16.09 -28.35 41.73
CA VAL A 97 -17.22 -27.64 42.36
C VAL A 97 -18.54 -28.08 41.75
N ALA A 98 -18.62 -28.18 40.42
CA ALA A 98 -19.82 -28.59 39.71
C ALA A 98 -20.21 -30.05 40.06
N ASN A 99 -19.24 -30.96 40.11
CA ASN A 99 -19.43 -32.34 40.57
C ASN A 99 -19.93 -32.38 42.03
N TYR A 100 -19.32 -31.59 42.92
CA TYR A 100 -19.79 -31.47 44.29
C TYR A 100 -21.25 -31.00 44.35
N LEU A 101 -21.63 -29.98 43.58
CA LEU A 101 -23.02 -29.46 43.55
C LEU A 101 -24.03 -30.47 43.00
N ALA A 102 -23.63 -31.27 42.00
CA ALA A 102 -24.43 -32.33 41.41
C ALA A 102 -24.74 -33.44 42.42
N GLU A 103 -23.73 -33.92 43.15
CA GLU A 103 -23.89 -34.97 44.16
C GLU A 103 -24.80 -34.56 45.34
N GLN A 104 -24.85 -33.26 45.65
CA GLN A 104 -25.74 -32.69 46.67
C GLN A 104 -27.18 -32.49 46.19
N SER A 105 -27.47 -32.71 44.91
CA SER A 105 -28.81 -32.51 44.37
C SER A 105 -29.76 -33.63 44.80
N PRO A 106 -31.00 -33.31 45.24
CA PRO A 106 -32.00 -34.32 45.55
C PRO A 106 -32.42 -35.13 44.31
N LEU A 107 -32.11 -34.62 43.11
CA LEU A 107 -32.23 -35.31 41.82
C LEU A 107 -31.14 -36.38 41.64
N ARG A 108 -31.03 -37.33 42.58
CA ARG A 108 -30.28 -38.58 42.35
C ARG A 108 -31.11 -39.50 41.45
N SER A 109 -31.21 -39.17 40.16
CA SER A 109 -31.43 -40.23 39.16
C SER A 109 -30.06 -40.87 38.93
N LEU A 110 -29.94 -42.19 39.11
CA LEU A 110 -28.66 -42.92 39.13
C LEU A 110 -27.84 -42.84 37.83
N ASN A 111 -28.36 -42.22 36.76
CA ASN A 111 -27.82 -42.34 35.40
C ASN A 111 -27.56 -41.00 34.67
N ARG A 112 -27.31 -39.87 35.35
CA ARG A 112 -27.07 -38.59 34.66
C ARG A 112 -25.94 -37.76 35.28
N ALA A 113 -24.87 -37.52 34.50
CA ALA A 113 -23.88 -36.45 34.61
C ALA A 113 -24.44 -35.08 34.20
N VAL A 114 -25.64 -35.03 33.59
CA VAL A 114 -26.39 -33.79 33.28
C VAL A 114 -26.43 -32.77 34.43
N PRO A 115 -26.56 -33.13 35.73
CA PRO A 115 -26.62 -32.13 36.78
C PRO A 115 -25.33 -31.34 36.95
N ALA A 116 -24.15 -31.97 36.76
CA ALA A 116 -22.87 -31.30 36.96
C ALA A 116 -22.57 -30.34 35.81
N LEU A 117 -22.82 -30.77 34.58
CA LEU A 117 -22.66 -29.91 33.40
C LEU A 117 -23.58 -28.69 33.46
N MET A 118 -24.83 -28.87 33.92
CA MET A 118 -25.78 -27.76 34.10
C MET A 118 -25.36 -26.77 35.20
N PHE A 119 -24.49 -27.17 36.13
CA PHE A 119 -23.87 -26.22 37.07
C PHE A 119 -22.64 -25.54 36.48
N LEU A 120 -21.82 -26.26 35.72
CA LEU A 120 -20.60 -25.71 35.11
C LEU A 120 -20.92 -24.72 33.98
N MET A 121 -21.77 -25.13 33.05
CA MET A 121 -22.18 -24.38 31.86
C MET A 121 -23.71 -24.28 31.81
N PRO A 122 -24.31 -23.44 32.66
CA PRO A 122 -25.76 -23.27 32.63
C PRO A 122 -26.22 -22.77 31.27
N PHE A 123 -27.41 -23.19 30.85
CA PHE A 123 -28.05 -22.87 29.57
C PHE A 123 -27.45 -23.54 28.32
N VAL A 124 -26.40 -24.35 28.47
CA VAL A 124 -25.95 -25.22 27.38
C VAL A 124 -27.01 -26.30 27.13
N ASN A 125 -27.50 -26.37 25.90
CA ASN A 125 -28.49 -27.35 25.51
C ASN A 125 -27.83 -28.72 25.35
N CYS A 126 -28.28 -29.67 26.16
CA CYS A 126 -27.80 -31.06 26.17
C CYS A 126 -28.90 -32.05 25.75
N SER A 127 -29.96 -31.56 25.11
CA SER A 127 -31.05 -32.40 24.62
C SER A 127 -30.51 -33.35 23.56
N SER A 128 -30.78 -34.65 23.68
CA SER A 128 -30.44 -35.62 22.64
C SER A 128 -31.20 -35.29 21.34
N GLY A 129 -30.47 -34.97 20.28
CA GLY A 129 -31.04 -34.68 18.96
C GLY A 129 -31.59 -35.94 18.29
N THR A 130 -32.52 -35.75 17.36
CA THR A 130 -33.19 -36.81 16.57
C THR A 130 -32.77 -36.82 15.09
N TYR A 131 -31.69 -36.11 14.72
CA TYR A 131 -31.29 -35.96 13.31
C TYR A 131 -30.35 -37.08 12.83
N ASN A 132 -30.60 -37.52 11.60
CA ASN A 132 -30.49 -38.92 11.16
C ASN A 132 -29.48 -39.14 10.02
N TYR A 133 -28.34 -38.46 10.00
CA TYR A 133 -27.27 -38.73 9.00
C TYR A 133 -26.17 -39.66 9.53
N ILE A 134 -25.98 -39.69 10.84
CA ILE A 134 -25.10 -40.60 11.56
C ILE A 134 -25.97 -41.23 12.65
N GLU A 135 -25.96 -42.55 12.80
CA GLU A 135 -26.80 -43.23 13.81
C GLU A 135 -26.62 -42.53 15.17
N VAL A 136 -27.71 -42.05 15.77
CA VAL A 136 -27.70 -41.35 17.07
C VAL A 136 -26.99 -42.17 18.17
N ASN A 137 -26.87 -43.49 17.97
CA ASN A 137 -26.15 -44.42 18.84
C ASN A 137 -24.61 -44.34 18.74
N SER A 138 -24.02 -43.63 17.77
CA SER A 138 -22.57 -43.50 17.61
C SER A 138 -21.95 -42.42 18.50
N TYR A 139 -22.78 -41.59 19.13
CA TYR A 139 -22.37 -40.53 20.04
C TYR A 139 -22.59 -40.99 21.48
N GLU A 140 -21.55 -40.88 22.30
CA GLU A 140 -21.72 -41.09 23.73
C GLU A 140 -22.67 -40.03 24.26
N ASP A 141 -23.71 -40.50 24.96
CA ASP A 141 -24.62 -39.65 25.70
C ASP A 141 -23.80 -38.74 26.62
N ILE A 142 -23.82 -37.42 26.37
CA ILE A 142 -23.08 -36.41 27.14
C ILE A 142 -23.38 -36.57 28.65
N SER A 143 -24.57 -37.07 29.00
CA SER A 143 -24.92 -37.38 30.38
C SER A 143 -24.15 -38.53 31.02
N LYS A 144 -23.30 -39.25 30.30
CA LYS A 144 -22.49 -40.35 30.85
C LYS A 144 -21.00 -40.00 30.90
N LEU A 145 -20.61 -38.89 30.27
CA LEU A 145 -19.24 -38.43 30.21
C LEU A 145 -18.81 -37.71 31.51
N ALA A 146 -17.54 -37.84 31.86
CA ALA A 146 -16.97 -37.03 32.92
C ALA A 146 -16.84 -35.57 32.44
N LEU A 147 -17.02 -34.59 33.33
CA LEU A 147 -16.88 -33.17 32.97
C LEU A 147 -15.55 -32.84 32.31
N ASN A 148 -14.46 -33.45 32.79
CA ASN A 148 -13.13 -33.25 32.23
C ASN A 148 -13.02 -33.75 30.78
N ASP A 149 -13.79 -34.78 30.40
CA ASP A 149 -13.83 -35.28 29.03
C ASP A 149 -14.66 -34.31 28.17
N ILE A 150 -15.79 -33.83 28.69
CA ILE A 150 -16.66 -32.87 27.98
C ILE A 150 -15.89 -31.60 27.63
N VAL A 151 -15.18 -31.00 28.59
CA VAL A 151 -14.41 -29.76 28.32
C VAL A 151 -13.22 -29.99 27.39
N LYS A 152 -12.74 -31.24 27.26
CA LYS A 152 -11.60 -31.58 26.40
C LYS A 152 -11.98 -31.99 24.99
N PHE A 153 -13.15 -32.56 24.77
CA PHE A 153 -13.51 -33.19 23.50
C PHE A 153 -14.66 -32.50 22.78
N TYR A 154 -15.09 -31.33 23.26
CA TYR A 154 -16.22 -30.58 22.70
C TYR A 154 -15.86 -29.11 22.49
N ILE A 155 -16.46 -28.54 21.45
CA ILE A 155 -16.50 -27.09 21.24
C ILE A 155 -17.91 -26.55 21.55
N VAL A 156 -18.01 -25.27 21.88
CA VAL A 156 -19.25 -24.58 22.18
C VAL A 156 -19.67 -23.73 20.99
N ILE A 157 -20.83 -24.00 20.43
CA ILE A 157 -21.40 -23.23 19.31
C ILE A 157 -22.65 -22.52 19.80
N THR A 158 -22.72 -21.22 19.54
CA THR A 158 -23.97 -20.48 19.72
C THR A 158 -24.73 -20.39 18.39
N ASN A 159 -26.00 -20.80 18.38
CA ASN A 159 -26.87 -20.63 17.22
C ASN A 159 -27.45 -19.20 17.11
N GLU A 160 -28.21 -18.96 16.04
CA GLU A 160 -28.92 -17.70 15.76
C GLU A 160 -29.93 -17.29 16.87
N HIS A 161 -30.40 -18.24 17.67
CA HIS A 161 -31.31 -18.03 18.80
C HIS A 161 -30.56 -17.79 20.12
N ASN A 162 -29.25 -17.59 20.06
CA ASN A 162 -28.38 -17.38 21.21
C ASN A 162 -28.35 -18.57 22.19
N GLU A 163 -28.60 -19.78 21.68
CA GLU A 163 -28.50 -21.03 22.44
C GLU A 163 -27.13 -21.65 22.24
N ASP A 164 -26.50 -22.07 23.34
CA ASP A 164 -25.18 -22.69 23.33
C ASP A 164 -25.31 -24.22 23.23
N TRP A 165 -24.61 -24.83 22.29
CA TRP A 165 -24.60 -26.27 21.99
C TRP A 165 -23.18 -26.82 22.07
N LEU A 166 -23.02 -28.05 22.58
CA LEU A 166 -21.73 -28.74 22.64
C LEU A 166 -21.56 -29.67 21.45
N ILE A 167 -20.61 -29.37 20.57
CA ILE A 167 -20.32 -30.17 19.39
C ILE A 167 -19.10 -31.07 19.65
N PRO A 168 -19.22 -32.39 19.51
CA PRO A 168 -18.11 -33.29 19.78
C PRO A 168 -17.08 -33.28 18.65
N VAL A 169 -15.81 -33.33 19.01
CA VAL A 169 -14.69 -33.55 18.07
C VAL A 169 -14.80 -34.93 17.40
N SER A 170 -15.49 -35.88 18.05
CA SER A 170 -15.74 -37.20 17.48
C SER A 170 -16.54 -37.18 16.16
N LEU A 171 -17.16 -36.06 15.77
CA LEU A 171 -17.71 -35.88 14.42
C LEU A 171 -16.69 -36.21 13.33
N LEU A 172 -15.43 -35.82 13.55
CA LEU A 172 -14.37 -35.97 12.56
C LEU A 172 -14.04 -37.44 12.26
N LYS A 173 -14.26 -38.36 13.23
CA LYS A 173 -13.97 -39.80 13.04
C LYS A 173 -14.82 -40.46 11.95
N HIS A 174 -15.98 -39.86 11.65
CA HIS A 174 -16.90 -40.36 10.63
C HIS A 174 -16.46 -40.00 9.20
N ILE A 175 -15.40 -39.21 9.05
CA ILE A 175 -14.77 -38.96 7.76
C ILE A 175 -13.98 -40.22 7.39
N GLU A 176 -14.26 -40.77 6.22
CA GLU A 176 -13.50 -41.84 5.58
C GLU A 176 -12.72 -41.28 4.41
N VAL A 177 -11.65 -41.98 4.02
CA VAL A 177 -10.86 -41.62 2.84
C VAL A 177 -11.71 -41.57 1.55
N SER A 178 -12.78 -42.37 1.50
CA SER A 178 -13.75 -42.42 0.41
C SER A 178 -14.83 -41.33 0.47
N THR A 179 -14.99 -40.64 1.61
CA THR A 179 -16.01 -39.60 1.79
C THR A 179 -15.77 -38.46 0.80
N SER A 180 -16.83 -37.97 0.15
CA SER A 180 -16.74 -36.79 -0.73
C SER A 180 -16.75 -35.49 0.08
N GLU A 181 -16.25 -34.39 -0.49
CA GLU A 181 -16.28 -33.07 0.17
C GLU A 181 -17.72 -32.66 0.52
N GLU A 182 -18.68 -32.85 -0.38
CA GLU A 182 -20.11 -32.64 -0.11
C GLU A 182 -20.64 -33.51 1.04
N LEU A 183 -20.11 -34.73 1.20
CA LEU A 183 -20.48 -35.61 2.33
C LEU A 183 -19.78 -35.19 3.62
N VAL A 184 -18.57 -34.62 3.56
CA VAL A 184 -17.92 -34.02 4.74
C VAL A 184 -18.73 -32.84 5.25
N GLU A 185 -19.24 -31.98 4.38
CA GLU A 185 -20.16 -30.89 4.78
C GLU A 185 -21.42 -31.42 5.47
N LYS A 186 -21.94 -32.57 5.03
CA LYS A 186 -23.09 -33.25 5.67
C LYS A 186 -22.74 -33.94 6.99
N ILE A 187 -21.48 -34.33 7.20
CA ILE A 187 -20.98 -34.84 8.49
C ILE A 187 -20.78 -33.69 9.49
N LEU A 188 -20.28 -32.55 9.01
CA LEU A 188 -20.03 -31.33 9.78
C LEU A 188 -21.32 -30.52 9.98
N ILE A 189 -22.33 -31.17 10.54
CA ILE A 189 -23.58 -30.56 10.96
C ILE A 189 -23.67 -30.54 12.49
N ASN A 190 -24.42 -29.60 13.03
CA ASN A 190 -24.81 -29.64 14.43
C ASN A 190 -25.78 -30.83 14.60
N PRO A 191 -25.42 -31.87 15.39
CA PRO A 191 -26.21 -33.10 15.49
C PRO A 191 -27.57 -32.89 16.18
N PHE A 192 -27.76 -31.74 16.83
CA PHE A 192 -28.97 -31.41 17.55
C PHE A 192 -29.95 -30.57 16.72
N THR A 193 -29.44 -29.64 15.91
CA THR A 193 -30.27 -28.75 15.09
C THR A 193 -30.38 -29.20 13.63
N GLY A 194 -29.49 -30.09 13.17
CA GLY A 194 -29.36 -30.49 11.77
C GLY A 194 -28.81 -29.42 10.84
N LYS A 195 -28.46 -28.23 11.36
CA LYS A 195 -27.87 -27.14 10.58
C LYS A 195 -26.38 -27.40 10.35
N CYS A 196 -25.87 -27.04 9.17
CA CYS A 196 -24.44 -27.05 8.89
C CYS A 196 -23.68 -26.15 9.87
N LEU A 197 -22.49 -26.58 10.27
CA LEU A 197 -21.59 -25.77 11.07
C LEU A 197 -21.10 -24.57 10.26
N SER A 198 -20.90 -23.44 10.94
CA SER A 198 -20.27 -22.28 10.28
C SER A 198 -18.82 -22.59 9.95
N GLN A 199 -18.24 -21.87 8.98
CA GLN A 199 -16.84 -22.05 8.62
C GLN A 199 -15.90 -21.86 9.82
N THR A 200 -16.18 -20.87 10.68
CA THR A 200 -15.44 -20.63 11.92
C THR A 200 -15.52 -21.81 12.89
N ASP A 201 -16.67 -22.48 12.96
CA ASP A 201 -16.84 -23.65 13.83
C ASP A 201 -16.14 -24.89 13.28
N ILE A 202 -16.15 -25.07 11.95
CA ILE A 202 -15.37 -26.12 11.28
C ILE A 202 -13.88 -25.89 11.52
N GLU A 203 -13.40 -24.66 11.43
CA GLU A 203 -12.01 -24.30 11.74
C GLU A 203 -11.66 -24.60 13.20
N ARG A 204 -12.56 -24.28 14.14
CA ARG A 204 -12.38 -24.61 15.57
C ARG A 204 -12.35 -26.11 15.84
N LEU A 205 -13.14 -26.92 15.14
CA LEU A 205 -13.10 -28.38 15.24
C LEU A 205 -11.81 -28.96 14.64
N THR A 206 -11.42 -28.47 13.47
CA THR A 206 -10.28 -29.01 12.72
C THR A 206 -8.94 -28.65 13.37
N HIS A 207 -8.83 -27.46 13.97
CA HIS A 207 -7.66 -27.01 14.73
C HIS A 207 -7.78 -27.24 16.24
N HIS A 208 -8.72 -28.08 16.67
CA HIS A 208 -8.95 -28.34 18.09
C HIS A 208 -7.71 -28.95 18.78
N SER A 209 -6.93 -29.73 18.06
CA SER A 209 -5.67 -30.34 18.51
C SER A 209 -4.73 -30.54 17.34
N GLU A 210 -3.45 -30.82 17.61
CA GLU A 210 -2.53 -31.25 16.55
C GLU A 210 -3.05 -32.49 15.83
N THR A 211 -3.65 -33.45 16.56
CA THR A 211 -4.18 -34.71 16.02
C THR A 211 -5.32 -34.47 15.03
N THR A 212 -6.29 -33.62 15.37
CA THR A 212 -7.42 -33.29 14.48
C THR A 212 -6.94 -32.53 13.24
N GLU A 213 -5.92 -31.66 13.42
CA GLU A 213 -5.38 -30.86 12.34
C GLU A 213 -4.66 -31.74 11.32
N VAL A 214 -3.75 -32.61 11.75
CA VAL A 214 -3.03 -33.52 10.83
C VAL A 214 -3.97 -34.53 10.17
N PHE A 215 -4.99 -35.00 10.89
CA PHE A 215 -6.01 -35.88 10.35
C PHE A 215 -6.75 -35.22 9.18
N ILE A 216 -7.32 -34.03 9.38
CA ILE A 216 -8.07 -33.33 8.33
C ILE A 216 -7.15 -32.93 7.16
N LYS A 217 -5.91 -32.51 7.45
CA LYS A 217 -4.92 -32.24 6.42
C LYS A 217 -4.65 -33.46 5.55
N SER A 218 -4.47 -34.64 6.15
CA SER A 218 -4.23 -35.89 5.40
C SER A 218 -5.41 -36.29 4.52
N TYR A 219 -6.65 -36.08 4.98
CA TYR A 219 -7.87 -36.29 4.19
C TYR A 219 -7.87 -35.41 2.93
N TYR A 220 -7.64 -34.10 3.08
CA TYR A 220 -7.60 -33.19 1.93
C TYR A 220 -6.45 -33.50 0.98
N ARG A 221 -5.29 -33.96 1.47
CA ARG A 221 -4.17 -34.44 0.64
C ARG A 221 -4.54 -35.65 -0.22
N PHE A 222 -5.23 -36.63 0.35
CA PHE A 222 -5.67 -37.78 -0.42
C PHE A 222 -6.71 -37.39 -1.49
N ARG A 223 -7.75 -36.63 -1.09
CA ARG A 223 -8.87 -36.29 -1.98
C ARG A 223 -8.44 -35.47 -3.19
N SER A 224 -7.60 -34.47 -2.97
CA SER A 224 -7.06 -33.62 -4.03
C SER A 224 -6.28 -34.42 -5.08
N LEU A 225 -5.36 -35.29 -4.65
CA LEU A 225 -4.60 -36.15 -5.57
C LEU A 225 -5.50 -37.16 -6.30
N SER A 226 -6.55 -37.66 -5.65
CA SER A 226 -7.46 -38.66 -6.25
C SER A 226 -8.38 -38.11 -7.36
N LYS A 227 -8.68 -36.80 -7.36
CA LYS A 227 -9.62 -36.16 -8.30
C LYS A 227 -8.96 -35.63 -9.58
N LYS A 228 -7.66 -35.35 -9.55
CA LYS A 228 -6.97 -34.60 -10.62
C LYS A 228 -6.04 -35.49 -11.44
N SER A 229 -5.70 -35.03 -12.65
CA SER A 229 -4.83 -35.80 -13.55
C SER A 229 -3.41 -35.93 -12.98
N SER A 230 -2.70 -36.97 -13.41
CA SER A 230 -1.31 -37.26 -13.09
C SER A 230 -0.29 -36.24 -13.59
N SER A 231 -0.74 -35.20 -14.28
CA SER A 231 0.14 -34.26 -15.00
C SER A 231 0.61 -33.12 -14.11
N LEU A 232 1.78 -32.58 -14.46
CA LEU A 232 2.34 -31.40 -13.82
C LEU A 232 1.42 -30.19 -14.02
N TYR A 233 0.77 -30.09 -15.18
CA TYR A 233 -0.24 -29.06 -15.44
C TYR A 233 -1.34 -29.09 -14.37
N SER A 234 -1.94 -30.25 -14.11
CA SER A 234 -2.99 -30.38 -13.09
C SER A 234 -2.48 -30.18 -11.66
N ALA A 235 -1.22 -30.56 -11.38
CA ALA A 235 -0.60 -30.30 -10.08
C ALA A 235 -0.38 -28.80 -9.85
N ILE A 236 0.01 -28.04 -10.88
CA ILE A 236 0.17 -26.58 -10.78
C ILE A 236 -1.21 -25.89 -10.72
N GLU A 237 -2.22 -26.34 -11.48
CA GLU A 237 -3.60 -25.81 -11.36
C GLU A 237 -4.14 -26.01 -9.94
N TYR A 238 -3.86 -27.15 -9.31
CA TYR A 238 -4.22 -27.37 -7.91
C TYR A 238 -3.44 -26.47 -6.96
N LEU A 239 -2.15 -26.26 -7.22
CA LEU A 239 -1.35 -25.31 -6.46
C LEU A 239 -1.97 -23.91 -6.53
N ILE A 240 -2.33 -23.43 -7.73
CA ILE A 240 -2.99 -22.13 -7.92
C ILE A 240 -4.31 -22.05 -7.17
N GLU A 241 -5.19 -23.03 -7.34
CA GLU A 241 -6.50 -23.06 -6.68
C GLU A 241 -6.33 -23.02 -5.15
N GLY A 242 -5.44 -23.85 -4.60
CA GLY A 242 -5.16 -23.85 -3.17
C GLY A 242 -4.50 -22.55 -2.67
N LEU A 243 -3.64 -21.91 -3.47
CA LEU A 243 -3.05 -20.61 -3.14
C LEU A 243 -4.09 -19.47 -3.20
N GLN A 244 -5.06 -19.53 -4.13
CA GLN A 244 -6.16 -18.57 -4.23
C GLN A 244 -7.18 -18.76 -3.12
N GLU A 245 -7.56 -20.01 -2.84
CA GLU A 245 -8.51 -20.35 -1.77
C GLU A 245 -7.89 -20.24 -0.37
N GLY A 246 -6.57 -20.36 -0.25
CA GLY A 246 -5.82 -20.04 0.96
C GLY A 246 -5.27 -18.61 0.96
N GLY A 247 -5.64 -17.79 -0.02
CA GLY A 247 -5.32 -16.37 -0.08
C GLY A 247 -6.13 -15.57 0.94
N GLU A 248 -5.71 -14.33 1.20
CA GLU A 248 -6.44 -13.42 2.07
C GLU A 248 -7.83 -13.07 1.51
N HIS A 249 -7.94 -13.05 0.19
CA HIS A 249 -9.16 -12.71 -0.55
C HIS A 249 -10.09 -13.90 -0.81
N ALA A 250 -9.76 -15.09 -0.29
CA ALA A 250 -10.58 -16.27 -0.50
C ALA A 250 -11.94 -16.17 0.20
N LEU A 251 -12.98 -16.72 -0.44
CA LEU A 251 -14.33 -16.79 0.12
C LEU A 251 -14.45 -17.86 1.23
N ILE A 252 -13.61 -18.90 1.20
CA ILE A 252 -13.70 -20.09 2.06
C ILE A 252 -12.28 -20.49 2.49
N GLN A 253 -11.99 -20.55 3.80
CA GLN A 253 -10.68 -20.93 4.38
C GLN A 253 -9.54 -19.94 4.07
N ARG A 254 -9.87 -18.64 4.10
CA ARG A 254 -8.95 -17.54 3.82
C ARG A 254 -7.67 -17.58 4.66
N GLY A 255 -6.58 -17.21 4.02
CA GLY A 255 -5.39 -16.76 4.72
C GLY A 255 -5.72 -15.56 5.60
N VAL A 256 -4.98 -15.43 6.69
CA VAL A 256 -5.02 -14.21 7.50
C VAL A 256 -3.79 -13.44 7.11
N ASN A 257 -3.93 -12.18 6.73
CA ASN A 257 -2.86 -11.23 6.41
C ASN A 257 -1.47 -11.63 7.01
N GLY A 258 -0.50 -12.06 6.17
CA GLY A 258 0.81 -12.60 6.59
C GLY A 258 0.92 -14.11 6.83
N PHE A 259 -0.19 -14.84 6.75
CA PHE A 259 -0.27 -16.29 6.90
C PHE A 259 -1.17 -16.86 5.80
N ALA A 260 -0.57 -17.69 4.96
CA ALA A 260 -1.32 -18.50 4.02
C ALA A 260 -2.39 -19.32 4.77
N GLY A 261 -3.59 -19.40 4.22
CA GLY A 261 -4.66 -20.26 4.72
C GLY A 261 -4.24 -21.73 4.64
N VAL A 262 -4.92 -22.59 5.39
CA VAL A 262 -4.60 -24.02 5.46
C VAL A 262 -4.55 -24.66 4.06
N LYS A 263 -5.44 -24.25 3.15
CA LYS A 263 -5.47 -24.70 1.75
C LYS A 263 -4.19 -24.38 0.98
N ALA A 264 -3.63 -23.18 1.16
CA ALA A 264 -2.42 -22.76 0.48
C ALA A 264 -1.20 -23.57 0.96
N TYR A 265 -1.05 -23.76 2.27
CA TYR A 265 0.02 -24.63 2.81
C TYR A 265 -0.10 -26.07 2.32
N LEU A 266 -1.31 -26.62 2.32
CA LEU A 266 -1.55 -27.98 1.83
C LEU A 266 -1.23 -28.12 0.36
N ALA A 267 -1.60 -27.12 -0.46
CA ALA A 267 -1.33 -27.12 -1.88
C ALA A 267 0.17 -27.01 -2.20
N LEU A 268 0.90 -26.17 -1.47
CA LEU A 268 2.36 -26.03 -1.58
C LEU A 268 3.09 -27.33 -1.22
N GLU A 269 2.71 -27.96 -0.11
CA GLU A 269 3.32 -29.20 0.35
C GLU A 269 3.00 -30.37 -0.59
N GLN A 270 1.76 -30.49 -1.06
CA GLN A 270 1.41 -31.48 -2.08
C GLN A 270 2.20 -31.28 -3.36
N PHE A 271 2.34 -30.04 -3.81
CA PHE A 271 3.12 -29.73 -5.00
C PHE A 271 4.59 -30.11 -4.83
N ARG A 272 5.20 -29.86 -3.66
CA ARG A 272 6.58 -30.30 -3.35
C ARG A 272 6.72 -31.82 -3.43
N ASN A 273 5.80 -32.54 -2.79
CA ASN A 273 5.79 -34.00 -2.83
C ASN A 273 5.64 -34.54 -4.27
N TYR A 274 4.77 -33.92 -5.07
CA TYR A 274 4.62 -34.25 -6.49
C TYR A 274 5.94 -33.99 -7.25
N TRP A 275 6.53 -32.83 -7.05
CA TRP A 275 7.76 -32.39 -7.74
C TRP A 275 8.95 -33.31 -7.45
N GLU A 276 9.13 -33.71 -6.18
CA GLU A 276 10.20 -34.63 -5.76
C GLU A 276 10.09 -36.02 -6.40
N LYS A 277 8.90 -36.45 -6.81
CA LYS A 277 8.68 -37.74 -7.47
C LYS A 277 8.92 -37.69 -8.98
N LEU A 278 8.98 -36.51 -9.59
CA LEU A 278 9.37 -36.36 -11.01
C LEU A 278 10.81 -36.85 -11.21
N SER A 279 11.09 -37.46 -12.37
CA SER A 279 12.48 -37.79 -12.71
C SER A 279 13.31 -36.51 -12.94
N PRO A 280 14.65 -36.56 -12.80
CA PRO A 280 15.51 -35.42 -13.10
C PRO A 280 15.29 -34.85 -14.51
N GLU A 281 15.00 -35.72 -15.49
CA GLU A 281 14.69 -35.33 -16.87
C GLU A 281 13.36 -34.60 -16.97
N GLN A 282 12.33 -35.06 -16.25
CA GLN A 282 11.02 -34.41 -16.18
C GLN A 282 11.10 -33.05 -15.48
N GLN A 283 11.85 -32.94 -14.38
CA GLN A 283 12.11 -31.67 -13.70
C GLN A 283 12.89 -30.71 -14.62
N LYS A 284 13.91 -31.21 -15.34
CA LYS A 284 14.66 -30.40 -16.31
C LYS A 284 13.77 -29.89 -17.44
N LYS A 285 12.87 -30.75 -17.94
CA LYS A 285 11.88 -30.38 -18.97
C LYS A 285 10.91 -29.31 -18.46
N ALA A 286 10.37 -29.48 -17.26
CA ALA A 286 9.50 -28.49 -16.61
C ALA A 286 10.18 -27.12 -16.39
N ARG A 287 11.50 -27.10 -16.16
CA ARG A 287 12.31 -25.88 -16.02
C ARG A 287 12.67 -25.21 -17.34
N GLY A 288 12.27 -25.77 -18.49
CA GLY A 288 12.53 -25.21 -19.82
C GLY A 288 11.87 -23.85 -20.03
N ASN A 289 10.74 -23.58 -19.37
CA ASN A 289 10.11 -22.27 -19.35
C ASN A 289 10.69 -21.41 -18.22
N ARG A 290 11.24 -20.24 -18.58
CA ARG A 290 11.92 -19.33 -17.66
C ARG A 290 10.98 -18.70 -16.63
N GLU A 291 9.76 -18.34 -17.03
CA GLU A 291 8.74 -17.76 -16.15
C GLU A 291 8.20 -18.80 -15.17
N LEU A 292 7.89 -20.00 -15.68
CA LEU A 292 7.46 -21.12 -14.85
C LEU A 292 8.56 -21.54 -13.87
N ASN A 293 9.82 -21.66 -14.32
CA ASN A 293 10.95 -22.01 -13.47
C ASN A 293 11.14 -20.98 -12.33
N SER A 294 10.94 -19.68 -12.60
CA SER A 294 11.00 -18.65 -11.55
C SER A 294 9.92 -18.87 -10.49
N ALA A 295 8.66 -19.02 -10.91
CA ALA A 295 7.53 -19.23 -9.99
C ALA A 295 7.61 -20.57 -9.25
N LEU A 296 8.08 -21.63 -9.91
CA LEU A 296 8.30 -22.94 -9.29
C LEU A 296 9.44 -22.91 -8.27
N ASN A 297 10.54 -22.22 -8.57
CA ASN A 297 11.62 -22.08 -7.59
C ASN A 297 11.16 -21.27 -6.38
N GLU A 298 10.31 -20.26 -6.55
CA GLU A 298 9.67 -19.57 -5.44
C GLU A 298 8.83 -20.55 -4.60
N ALA A 299 7.94 -21.33 -5.24
CA ALA A 299 7.10 -22.36 -4.60
C ALA A 299 7.91 -23.44 -3.83
N LEU A 300 9.03 -23.88 -4.39
CA LEU A 300 9.86 -24.97 -3.85
C LEU A 300 10.87 -24.51 -2.80
N LEU A 301 11.54 -23.37 -3.01
CA LEU A 301 12.69 -22.92 -2.21
C LEU A 301 12.33 -22.00 -1.05
N ASN A 302 11.08 -21.54 -0.94
CA ASN A 302 10.67 -20.73 0.21
C ASN A 302 10.11 -21.63 1.34
N PRO A 303 10.91 -22.03 2.35
CA PRO A 303 10.41 -22.83 3.47
C PRO A 303 9.43 -22.05 4.37
N ASN A 304 9.41 -20.72 4.28
CA ASN A 304 8.64 -19.83 5.15
C ASN A 304 7.77 -18.87 4.32
N TRP A 305 6.57 -19.34 3.92
CA TRP A 305 5.54 -18.53 3.24
C TRP A 305 4.89 -17.46 4.14
N ARG A 306 5.63 -16.96 5.14
CA ARG A 306 5.17 -15.98 6.13
C ARG A 306 5.18 -14.54 5.59
N ASP A 307 5.86 -14.27 4.48
CA ASP A 307 6.08 -12.91 3.96
C ASP A 307 5.76 -12.70 2.47
N SER A 308 5.36 -13.73 1.73
CA SER A 308 5.06 -13.65 0.29
C SER A 308 3.57 -13.89 0.03
N CYS A 309 2.89 -12.94 -0.63
CA CYS A 309 1.49 -13.08 -1.02
C CYS A 309 1.30 -14.34 -1.87
N VAL A 310 0.73 -15.39 -1.26
CA VAL A 310 0.39 -16.66 -1.95
C VAL A 310 -0.47 -16.41 -3.19
N GLU A 311 -1.24 -15.32 -3.21
CA GLU A 311 -1.99 -14.85 -4.37
C GLU A 311 -1.09 -14.32 -5.50
N SER A 312 -0.03 -13.59 -5.20
CA SER A 312 0.96 -13.15 -6.20
C SER A 312 1.71 -14.34 -6.80
N LEU A 313 1.99 -15.37 -6.00
CA LEU A 313 2.50 -16.64 -6.51
C LEU A 313 1.46 -17.32 -7.41
N ALA A 314 0.20 -17.37 -6.99
CA ALA A 314 -0.88 -17.94 -7.79
C ALA A 314 -1.02 -17.22 -9.15
N GLU A 315 -0.98 -15.89 -9.17
CA GLU A 315 -1.00 -15.07 -10.39
C GLU A 315 0.23 -15.30 -11.27
N SER A 316 1.41 -15.44 -10.67
CA SER A 316 2.65 -15.72 -11.41
C SER A 316 2.61 -17.12 -12.04
N LEU A 317 2.10 -18.12 -11.31
CA LEU A 317 1.88 -19.46 -11.82
C LEU A 317 0.80 -19.49 -12.92
N MET A 318 -0.31 -18.75 -12.75
CA MET A 318 -1.36 -18.64 -13.78
C MET A 318 -0.84 -18.04 -15.08
N ARG A 319 -0.07 -16.94 -14.98
CA ARG A 319 0.56 -16.32 -16.14
C ARG A 319 1.54 -17.27 -16.83
N ALA A 320 2.38 -17.95 -16.06
CA ALA A 320 3.33 -18.93 -16.59
C ALA A 320 2.64 -20.13 -17.26
N LEU A 321 1.45 -20.53 -16.80
CA LEU A 321 0.66 -21.62 -17.37
C LEU A 321 -0.02 -21.29 -18.70
N ALA A 322 -0.27 -20.02 -19.00
CA ALA A 322 -1.04 -19.59 -20.17
C ALA A 322 -0.39 -19.98 -21.52
N GLY A 323 0.92 -20.23 -21.56
CA GLY A 323 1.67 -20.61 -22.77
C GLY A 323 1.99 -22.10 -22.94
N ASP A 324 1.91 -22.91 -21.87
CA ASP A 324 2.67 -24.18 -21.78
C ASP A 324 1.82 -25.43 -21.54
N LYS A 325 0.48 -25.31 -21.68
CA LYS A 325 -0.46 -26.39 -21.35
C LYS A 325 -0.11 -27.73 -21.99
N GLY A 326 0.27 -27.75 -23.27
CA GLY A 326 0.59 -28.99 -23.99
C GLY A 326 1.81 -29.72 -23.43
N GLU A 327 2.89 -28.98 -23.15
CA GLU A 327 4.14 -29.56 -22.65
C GLU A 327 4.01 -30.01 -21.19
N LEU A 328 3.36 -29.21 -20.33
CA LEU A 328 3.15 -29.56 -18.92
C LEU A 328 2.18 -30.72 -18.72
N THR A 329 1.20 -30.87 -19.63
CA THR A 329 0.31 -32.04 -19.63
C THR A 329 1.06 -33.31 -20.01
N SER A 330 2.15 -33.20 -20.80
CA SER A 330 3.01 -34.35 -21.15
C SER A 330 3.92 -34.82 -20.01
N ILE A 331 4.13 -33.98 -18.99
CA ILE A 331 4.95 -34.30 -17.82
C ILE A 331 4.04 -34.92 -16.77
N CYS A 332 3.92 -36.24 -16.78
CA CYS A 332 3.11 -36.99 -15.82
C CYS A 332 3.99 -37.81 -14.88
N LEU A 333 3.56 -37.92 -13.63
CA LEU A 333 4.00 -39.06 -12.83
C LEU A 333 3.45 -40.35 -13.47
N ASP A 334 4.29 -41.37 -13.53
CA ASP A 334 3.81 -42.69 -13.89
C ASP A 334 2.77 -43.17 -12.85
N LYS A 335 1.91 -44.09 -13.29
CA LYS A 335 0.83 -44.61 -12.44
C LYS A 335 1.37 -45.21 -11.14
N THR A 336 2.53 -45.85 -11.17
CA THR A 336 3.15 -46.46 -9.99
C THR A 336 3.55 -45.43 -8.92
N LYS A 337 4.03 -44.25 -9.31
CA LYS A 337 4.38 -43.16 -8.38
C LYS A 337 3.15 -42.49 -7.80
N ILE A 338 2.08 -42.35 -8.57
CA ILE A 338 0.80 -41.82 -8.06
C ILE A 338 0.15 -42.80 -7.11
N ASP A 339 0.10 -44.07 -7.49
CA ASP A 339 -0.39 -45.13 -6.61
C ASP A 339 0.45 -45.16 -5.32
N SER A 340 1.77 -44.97 -5.40
CA SER A 340 2.63 -44.83 -4.22
C SER A 340 2.28 -43.62 -3.35
N LEU A 341 2.06 -42.43 -3.93
CA LEU A 341 1.68 -41.23 -3.17
C LEU A 341 0.28 -41.37 -2.53
N LEU A 342 -0.69 -41.90 -3.26
CA LEU A 342 -2.03 -42.20 -2.75
C LEU A 342 -1.97 -43.23 -1.62
N MET A 343 -1.11 -44.24 -1.73
CA MET A 343 -0.87 -45.21 -0.66
C MET A 343 -0.25 -44.54 0.57
N THR A 344 0.73 -43.65 0.41
CA THR A 344 1.32 -42.89 1.53
C THR A 344 0.27 -42.00 2.20
N TYR A 345 -0.49 -41.20 1.44
CA TYR A 345 -1.51 -40.32 2.01
C TYR A 345 -2.66 -41.10 2.67
N LYS A 346 -3.00 -42.28 2.13
CA LYS A 346 -3.95 -43.18 2.77
C LYS A 346 -3.40 -43.74 4.08
N GLN A 347 -2.13 -44.16 4.11
CA GLN A 347 -1.48 -44.63 5.34
C GLN A 347 -1.42 -43.53 6.41
N ASP A 348 -1.08 -42.30 6.02
CA ASP A 348 -1.10 -41.13 6.90
C ASP A 348 -2.52 -40.89 7.44
N PHE A 349 -3.53 -40.91 6.56
CA PHE A 349 -4.92 -40.78 6.95
C PHE A 349 -5.36 -41.87 7.94
N ASP A 350 -5.09 -43.13 7.64
CA ASP A 350 -5.44 -44.27 8.50
C ASP A 350 -4.72 -44.18 9.86
N LEU A 351 -3.45 -43.75 9.86
CA LEU A 351 -2.66 -43.51 11.07
C LEU A 351 -3.26 -42.42 11.94
N TYR A 352 -3.54 -41.25 11.36
CA TYR A 352 -4.06 -40.10 12.11
C TYR A 352 -5.52 -40.30 12.54
N LYS A 353 -6.33 -40.98 11.73
CA LYS A 353 -7.67 -41.41 12.11
C LYS A 353 -7.63 -42.32 13.34
N LYS A 354 -6.77 -43.35 13.28
CA LYS A 354 -6.58 -44.25 14.42
C LYS A 354 -6.05 -43.52 15.65
N SER A 355 -5.17 -42.53 15.47
CA SER A 355 -4.69 -41.68 16.58
C SER A 355 -5.85 -40.91 17.23
N LEU A 356 -6.76 -40.34 16.42
CA LEU A 356 -7.95 -39.66 16.91
C LEU A 356 -8.90 -40.63 17.63
N GLU A 357 -9.14 -41.82 17.08
CA GLU A 357 -9.96 -42.86 17.69
C GLU A 357 -9.35 -43.36 19.01
N ASP A 358 -8.04 -43.61 19.05
CA ASP A 358 -7.33 -44.05 20.26
C ASP A 358 -7.41 -42.99 21.37
N VAL A 359 -7.29 -41.71 21.01
CA VAL A 359 -7.47 -40.59 21.95
C VAL A 359 -8.90 -40.55 22.51
N LEU A 360 -9.90 -40.75 21.67
CA LEU A 360 -11.32 -40.72 22.07
C LEU A 360 -11.72 -41.94 22.90
N ASP A 361 -11.26 -43.14 22.52
CA ASP A 361 -11.72 -44.41 23.10
C ASP A 361 -10.83 -44.89 24.25
N LYS A 362 -9.50 -44.73 24.14
CA LYS A 362 -8.52 -45.27 25.10
C LYS A 362 -8.06 -44.24 26.13
N ARG A 363 -8.57 -43.00 26.05
CA ARG A 363 -8.23 -41.89 26.94
C ARG A 363 -6.71 -41.68 27.07
N VAL A 364 -6.00 -41.80 25.95
CA VAL A 364 -4.59 -41.40 25.85
C VAL A 364 -4.50 -39.89 26.08
N GLU A 365 -3.30 -39.39 26.41
CA GLU A 365 -3.07 -37.96 26.57
C GLU A 365 -3.52 -37.19 25.32
N TYR A 366 -4.38 -36.19 25.53
CA TYR A 366 -4.95 -35.35 24.50
C TYR A 366 -4.85 -33.89 24.92
N ASP A 367 -4.26 -33.08 24.05
CA ASP A 367 -3.98 -31.66 24.23
C ASP A 367 -5.11 -30.76 23.71
N GLY A 368 -6.22 -31.37 23.30
CA GLY A 368 -7.32 -30.67 22.65
C GLY A 368 -7.82 -29.48 23.45
N ARG A 369 -7.96 -28.36 22.73
CA ARG A 369 -8.46 -27.09 23.23
C ARG A 369 -9.16 -26.34 22.11
N GLU A 370 -10.30 -25.77 22.47
CA GLU A 370 -11.01 -24.88 21.57
C GLU A 370 -10.25 -23.55 21.39
N ILE A 371 -10.09 -23.10 20.14
CA ILE A 371 -9.45 -21.81 19.87
C ILE A 371 -10.50 -20.70 19.98
N LEU A 372 -10.44 -19.92 21.05
CA LEU A 372 -11.30 -18.75 21.28
C LEU A 372 -10.49 -17.47 21.49
N PRO A 373 -11.03 -16.31 21.06
CA PRO A 373 -10.35 -15.02 21.18
C PRO A 373 -10.35 -14.50 22.63
N LEU A 374 -9.50 -13.52 22.93
CA LEU A 374 -9.61 -12.77 24.17
C LEU A 374 -10.78 -11.77 24.08
N SER A 375 -11.61 -11.67 25.12
CA SER A 375 -12.64 -10.63 25.15
C SER A 375 -12.04 -9.25 25.46
N SER A 376 -12.70 -8.19 25.00
CA SER A 376 -12.33 -6.83 25.37
C SER A 376 -12.26 -6.64 26.89
N SER A 377 -13.18 -7.23 27.66
CA SER A 377 -13.13 -7.17 29.13
C SER A 377 -11.87 -7.83 29.70
N GLN A 378 -11.48 -9.00 29.21
CA GLN A 378 -10.26 -9.68 29.65
C GLN A 378 -9.03 -8.86 29.32
N VAL A 379 -8.92 -8.34 28.09
CA VAL A 379 -7.78 -7.51 27.70
C VAL A 379 -7.68 -6.24 28.55
N MET A 380 -8.82 -5.67 28.95
CA MET A 380 -8.85 -4.53 29.86
C MET A 380 -8.49 -4.90 31.30
N GLU A 381 -8.49 -6.16 31.71
CA GLU A 381 -8.05 -6.56 33.05
C GLU A 381 -6.56 -6.94 33.11
N ILE A 382 -5.87 -6.97 31.98
CA ILE A 382 -4.45 -7.35 31.90
C ILE A 382 -3.57 -6.31 32.59
N ASP A 383 -2.74 -6.81 33.49
CA ASP A 383 -1.71 -6.05 34.18
C ASP A 383 -0.55 -5.69 33.23
N GLU A 384 0.08 -4.53 33.45
CA GLU A 384 1.17 -4.07 32.59
C GLU A 384 2.35 -5.05 32.56
N ASN A 385 2.62 -5.78 33.64
CA ASN A 385 3.73 -6.74 33.70
C ASN A 385 3.45 -8.03 32.93
N SER A 386 2.21 -8.24 32.47
CA SER A 386 1.82 -9.43 31.71
C SER A 386 2.20 -9.34 30.23
N ILE A 387 2.50 -8.14 29.72
CA ILE A 387 2.92 -7.89 28.34
C ILE A 387 4.45 -7.80 28.33
N GLN A 388 5.08 -8.80 27.73
CA GLN A 388 6.54 -8.98 27.82
C GLN A 388 7.24 -8.82 26.48
N ASN A 389 6.56 -9.07 25.36
CA ASN A 389 7.16 -9.07 24.04
C ASN A 389 6.15 -8.65 22.94
N SER A 390 6.62 -8.55 21.69
CA SER A 390 5.78 -8.15 20.55
C SER A 390 4.67 -9.14 20.21
N GLN A 391 4.89 -10.43 20.46
CA GLN A 391 3.88 -11.46 20.21
C GLN A 391 2.69 -11.30 21.16
N ASP A 392 2.95 -10.96 22.43
CA ASP A 392 1.90 -10.61 23.38
C ASP A 392 1.08 -9.42 22.89
N VAL A 393 1.75 -8.35 22.42
CA VAL A 393 1.08 -7.18 21.86
C VAL A 393 0.19 -7.57 20.67
N LEU A 394 0.68 -8.40 19.76
CA LEU A 394 -0.13 -8.88 18.64
C LEU A 394 -1.37 -9.65 19.11
N ILE A 395 -1.20 -10.62 20.00
CA ILE A 395 -2.31 -11.42 20.55
C ILE A 395 -3.38 -10.51 21.16
N LEU A 396 -2.97 -9.46 21.87
CA LEU A 396 -3.91 -8.52 22.49
C LEU A 396 -4.66 -7.65 21.51
N LEU A 397 -4.08 -7.34 20.35
CA LEU A 397 -4.66 -6.39 19.41
C LEU A 397 -5.48 -7.08 18.30
N LYS A 398 -5.09 -8.30 17.89
CA LYS A 398 -5.64 -8.98 16.71
C LYS A 398 -7.16 -9.14 16.75
N ASP A 399 -7.70 -9.52 17.91
CA ASP A 399 -9.12 -9.86 18.06
C ASP A 399 -9.96 -8.72 18.66
N LEU A 400 -9.35 -7.56 18.94
CA LEU A 400 -10.05 -6.42 19.49
C LEU A 400 -10.70 -5.56 18.42
N ASP A 401 -11.88 -5.04 18.77
CA ASP A 401 -12.51 -3.96 18.04
C ASP A 401 -11.69 -2.65 18.15
N LEU A 402 -11.90 -1.73 17.20
CA LEU A 402 -11.12 -0.51 17.08
C LEU A 402 -11.21 0.39 18.32
N GLN A 403 -12.34 0.41 19.02
CA GLN A 403 -12.52 1.21 20.23
C GLN A 403 -11.73 0.59 21.40
N SER A 404 -11.78 -0.73 21.55
CA SER A 404 -11.00 -1.46 22.55
C SER A 404 -9.50 -1.33 22.32
N ILE A 405 -9.02 -1.41 21.07
CA ILE A 405 -7.62 -1.12 20.72
C ILE A 405 -7.24 0.29 21.19
N ALA A 406 -8.11 1.27 20.96
CA ALA A 406 -7.82 2.64 21.31
C ALA A 406 -7.67 2.85 22.83
N ILE A 407 -8.54 2.23 23.62
CA ILE A 407 -8.49 2.25 25.08
C ILE A 407 -7.21 1.56 25.58
N LEU A 408 -6.93 0.35 25.09
CA LEU A 408 -5.77 -0.44 25.50
C LEU A 408 -4.46 0.29 25.22
N CYS A 409 -4.28 0.76 23.98
CA CYS A 409 -3.06 1.45 23.54
C CYS A 409 -2.84 2.78 24.27
N SER A 410 -3.94 3.47 24.63
CA SER A 410 -3.85 4.70 25.41
C SER A 410 -3.41 4.42 26.84
N ARG A 411 -3.93 3.35 27.45
CA ARG A 411 -3.62 2.94 28.83
C ARG A 411 -2.21 2.39 28.97
N LEU A 412 -1.83 1.41 28.14
CA LEU A 412 -0.59 0.63 28.27
C LEU A 412 0.50 1.10 27.31
N LYS A 413 0.46 2.38 26.91
CA LYS A 413 1.31 2.93 25.86
C LYS A 413 2.80 2.63 26.04
N LYS A 414 3.34 2.86 27.25
CA LYS A 414 4.77 2.68 27.54
C LYS A 414 5.16 1.20 27.51
N THR A 415 4.33 0.35 28.11
CA THR A 415 4.51 -1.10 28.16
C THR A 415 4.50 -1.72 26.77
N ILE A 416 3.54 -1.32 25.92
CA ILE A 416 3.46 -1.78 24.53
C ILE A 416 4.72 -1.39 23.74
N VAL A 417 5.21 -0.15 23.88
CA VAL A 417 6.46 0.29 23.24
C VAL A 417 7.64 -0.56 23.70
N ALA A 418 7.78 -0.76 25.02
CA ALA A 418 8.88 -1.55 25.58
C ALA A 418 8.82 -3.01 25.14
N SER A 419 7.61 -3.58 25.07
CA SER A 419 7.38 -4.97 24.64
C SER A 419 7.65 -5.18 23.16
N ILE A 420 7.36 -4.19 22.32
CA ILE A 420 7.71 -4.21 20.90
C ILE A 420 9.24 -4.18 20.74
N GLY A 421 9.90 -3.25 21.43
CA GLY A 421 11.35 -3.21 21.66
C GLY A 421 12.25 -2.99 20.44
N SER A 422 11.79 -3.28 19.22
CA SER A 422 12.60 -3.26 17.99
C SER A 422 11.76 -3.14 16.72
N LEU A 423 12.41 -2.88 15.59
CA LEU A 423 11.82 -2.93 14.25
C LEU A 423 11.15 -4.30 13.97
N ASN A 424 11.85 -5.41 14.24
CA ASN A 424 11.31 -6.76 14.00
C ASN A 424 10.07 -7.03 14.85
N GLY A 425 10.07 -6.57 16.10
CA GLY A 425 8.88 -6.66 16.96
C GLY A 425 7.71 -5.86 16.41
N LEU A 426 7.96 -4.67 15.85
CA LEU A 426 6.91 -3.83 15.27
C LEU A 426 6.36 -4.43 13.97
N ALA A 427 7.25 -4.93 13.12
CA ALA A 427 6.90 -5.66 11.90
C ALA A 427 6.00 -6.85 12.23
N ASN A 428 6.38 -7.70 13.20
CA ASN A 428 5.57 -8.83 13.64
C ASN A 428 4.16 -8.41 14.07
N VAL A 429 4.01 -7.30 14.80
CA VAL A 429 2.69 -6.78 15.18
C VAL A 429 1.89 -6.37 13.95
N PHE A 430 2.47 -5.60 13.02
CA PHE A 430 1.75 -5.15 11.82
C PHE A 430 1.41 -6.28 10.85
N ILE A 431 2.22 -7.33 10.76
CA ILE A 431 1.88 -8.52 9.97
C ILE A 431 0.58 -9.13 10.48
N GLY A 432 0.36 -9.22 11.79
CA GLY A 432 -0.85 -9.86 12.30
C GLY A 432 -2.10 -8.97 12.43
N LEU A 433 -2.00 -7.68 12.11
CA LEU A 433 -3.13 -6.72 12.18
C LEU A 433 -3.67 -6.38 10.79
N ASN A 434 -4.96 -6.04 10.71
CA ASN A 434 -5.56 -5.46 9.51
C ASN A 434 -5.31 -3.94 9.43
N GLU A 435 -5.63 -3.33 8.28
CA GLU A 435 -5.33 -1.94 7.94
C GLU A 435 -5.97 -0.96 8.93
N GLN A 436 -7.23 -1.18 9.31
CA GLN A 436 -7.93 -0.30 10.25
C GLN A 436 -7.32 -0.37 11.66
N GLN A 437 -6.93 -1.57 12.09
CA GLN A 437 -6.22 -1.76 13.36
C GLN A 437 -4.85 -1.08 13.32
N ILE A 438 -4.09 -1.21 12.23
CA ILE A 438 -2.81 -0.53 12.02
C ILE A 438 -2.99 0.99 12.10
N ILE A 439 -4.00 1.56 11.41
CA ILE A 439 -4.26 3.00 11.43
C ILE A 439 -4.49 3.50 12.86
N ILE A 440 -5.37 2.84 13.62
CA ILE A 440 -5.72 3.25 14.99
C ILE A 440 -4.54 3.07 15.93
N PHE A 441 -3.89 1.91 15.91
CA PHE A 441 -2.70 1.63 16.72
C PHE A 441 -1.62 2.67 16.44
N THR A 442 -1.30 2.88 15.17
CA THR A 442 -0.25 3.80 14.75
C THR A 442 -0.58 5.23 15.18
N ARG A 443 -1.81 5.68 14.99
CA ARG A 443 -2.26 7.03 15.38
C ARG A 443 -2.03 7.32 16.86
N ILE A 444 -2.29 6.34 17.73
CA ILE A 444 -2.10 6.46 19.17
C ILE A 444 -0.61 6.40 19.51
N MET A 445 0.12 5.49 18.87
CA MET A 445 1.53 5.21 19.13
C MET A 445 2.48 6.19 18.43
N ALA A 446 1.98 7.05 17.56
CA ALA A 446 2.79 7.88 16.66
C ALA A 446 3.82 8.79 17.36
N ARG A 447 3.57 9.18 18.62
CA ARG A 447 4.53 9.97 19.42
C ARG A 447 5.71 9.15 19.96
N GLN A 448 5.59 7.83 19.98
CA GLN A 448 6.60 6.90 20.51
C GLN A 448 7.43 6.24 19.42
N PHE A 449 6.93 6.16 18.17
CA PHE A 449 7.72 5.58 17.07
C PHE A 449 9.10 6.21 16.87
N PRO A 450 9.34 7.53 17.09
CA PRO A 450 10.71 8.06 17.01
C PRO A 450 11.68 7.49 18.07
N LYS A 451 11.19 6.75 19.07
CA LYS A 451 12.02 5.99 20.02
C LYS A 451 12.21 4.53 19.62
N LEU A 452 11.37 4.03 18.71
CA LEU A 452 11.38 2.65 18.23
C LEU A 452 12.06 2.51 16.86
N LEU A 453 12.02 3.57 16.07
CA LEU A 453 12.48 3.61 14.69
C LEU A 453 13.33 4.86 14.48
N ASN A 454 14.53 4.68 13.95
CA ASN A 454 15.26 5.74 13.27
C ASN A 454 14.78 5.86 11.79
N SER A 455 15.40 6.75 11.00
CA SER A 455 15.03 6.96 9.59
C SER A 455 15.25 5.70 8.73
N ASP A 456 16.40 5.03 8.84
CA ASP A 456 16.70 3.78 8.14
C ASP A 456 15.69 2.68 8.48
N GLU A 457 15.39 2.49 9.77
CA GLU A 457 14.44 1.47 10.25
C GLU A 457 13.02 1.76 9.79
N PHE A 458 12.63 3.03 9.70
CA PHE A 458 11.36 3.44 9.12
C PHE A 458 11.29 3.06 7.63
N ILE A 459 12.33 3.34 6.85
CA ILE A 459 12.40 2.97 5.43
C ILE A 459 12.34 1.44 5.27
N ALA A 460 13.13 0.70 6.07
CA ALA A 460 13.11 -0.76 6.07
C ALA A 460 11.73 -1.32 6.41
N LEU A 461 11.01 -0.74 7.37
CA LEU A 461 9.65 -1.15 7.71
C LEU A 461 8.67 -0.94 6.55
N ILE A 462 8.74 0.21 5.87
CA ILE A 462 7.87 0.51 4.72
C ILE A 462 8.12 -0.46 3.56
N ASP A 463 9.38 -0.79 3.29
CA ASP A 463 9.77 -1.75 2.26
C ASP A 463 9.40 -3.20 2.62
N PHE A 464 9.37 -3.52 3.91
CA PHE A 464 8.97 -4.82 4.44
C PHE A 464 7.47 -5.06 4.35
N LEU A 465 6.64 -4.09 4.75
CA LEU A 465 5.18 -4.22 4.71
C LEU A 465 4.67 -4.37 3.28
N ASN A 466 3.50 -4.98 3.07
CA ASN A 466 2.79 -4.91 1.78
C ASN A 466 2.25 -3.47 1.54
N GLU A 467 1.73 -3.20 0.35
CA GLU A 467 1.30 -1.85 -0.04
C GLU A 467 0.16 -1.31 0.84
N GLU A 468 -0.83 -2.14 1.14
CA GLU A 468 -2.00 -1.78 1.96
C GLU A 468 -1.63 -1.45 3.40
N LYS A 469 -0.77 -2.28 4.02
CA LYS A 469 -0.29 -2.06 5.40
C LYS A 469 0.67 -0.90 5.51
N ALA A 470 1.54 -0.71 4.52
CA ALA A 470 2.38 0.47 4.45
C ALA A 470 1.52 1.74 4.37
N ASP A 471 0.51 1.76 3.50
CA ASP A 471 -0.44 2.88 3.41
C ASP A 471 -1.18 3.10 4.73
N ALA A 472 -1.71 2.04 5.36
CA ALA A 472 -2.39 2.11 6.66
C ALA A 472 -1.49 2.67 7.77
N PHE A 473 -0.23 2.23 7.84
CA PHE A 473 0.75 2.76 8.79
C PHE A 473 1.04 4.25 8.52
N LEU A 474 1.24 4.64 7.27
CA LEU A 474 1.49 6.05 6.93
C LEU A 474 0.27 6.94 7.24
N GLN A 475 -0.94 6.48 6.92
CA GLN A 475 -2.19 7.16 7.29
C GLN A 475 -2.33 7.32 8.81
N GLY A 476 -1.94 6.30 9.58
CA GLY A 476 -1.95 6.34 11.04
C GLY A 476 -0.96 7.38 11.60
N LEU A 477 0.22 7.53 11.00
CA LEU A 477 1.21 8.53 11.39
C LEU A 477 0.72 9.97 11.14
N GLY A 478 0.04 10.20 10.02
CA GLY A 478 -0.33 11.54 9.52
C GLY A 478 0.90 12.45 9.45
N LYS A 479 0.77 13.72 9.89
CA LYS A 479 1.87 14.71 9.91
C LYS A 479 3.14 14.30 10.65
N ARG A 480 3.17 13.18 11.37
CA ARG A 480 4.38 12.69 12.05
C ARG A 480 5.32 11.94 11.13
N ILE A 481 4.90 11.62 9.91
CA ILE A 481 5.79 11.10 8.85
C ILE A 481 7.05 11.97 8.70
N TRP A 482 6.90 13.29 8.83
CA TRP A 482 8.01 14.27 8.76
C TRP A 482 9.11 14.09 9.82
N LYS A 483 8.87 13.28 10.86
CA LYS A 483 9.92 12.96 11.84
C LYS A 483 10.91 11.90 11.33
N PHE A 484 10.52 11.14 10.31
CA PHE A 484 11.31 10.03 9.78
C PHE A 484 11.90 10.35 8.41
N ILE A 485 11.21 11.18 7.62
CA ILE A 485 11.59 11.48 6.24
C ILE A 485 12.18 12.88 6.14
N LYS A 486 13.36 12.95 5.52
CA LYS A 486 13.89 14.17 4.92
C LYS A 486 13.77 14.02 3.40
N LEU A 487 13.26 15.04 2.73
CA LEU A 487 12.92 14.96 1.31
C LEU A 487 14.15 14.84 0.39
N ASN A 488 15.28 15.34 0.84
CA ASN A 488 16.56 15.30 0.12
C ASN A 488 17.45 14.14 0.58
N ASP A 489 16.87 13.13 1.25
CA ASP A 489 17.63 11.99 1.76
C ASP A 489 17.83 10.93 0.68
N GLU A 490 19.09 10.55 0.43
CA GLU A 490 19.40 9.44 -0.46
C GLU A 490 18.74 8.14 0.02
N GLU A 491 18.50 7.98 1.32
CA GLU A 491 17.80 6.83 1.89
C GLU A 491 16.34 6.76 1.45
N PHE A 492 15.65 7.89 1.32
CA PHE A 492 14.28 7.91 0.80
C PHE A 492 14.23 7.44 -0.66
N MET A 493 15.26 7.75 -1.44
CA MET A 493 15.39 7.29 -2.82
C MET A 493 15.65 5.80 -2.96
N ARG A 494 16.03 5.09 -1.88
CA ARG A 494 16.21 3.62 -1.87
C ARG A 494 14.88 2.86 -1.88
N LEU A 495 13.77 3.48 -1.46
CA LEU A 495 12.45 2.85 -1.49
C LEU A 495 12.07 2.43 -2.91
N ARG A 496 11.41 1.27 -3.02
CA ARG A 496 10.85 0.80 -4.29
C ARG A 496 9.89 1.85 -4.88
N PRO A 497 9.81 2.01 -6.22
CA PRO A 497 8.97 3.05 -6.83
C PRO A 497 7.51 3.07 -6.35
N CYS A 498 6.88 1.90 -6.20
CA CYS A 498 5.51 1.80 -5.68
C CYS A 498 5.40 2.27 -4.22
N LYS A 499 6.36 1.93 -3.37
CA LYS A 499 6.44 2.39 -1.97
C LYS A 499 6.64 3.89 -1.87
N ARG A 500 7.49 4.46 -2.74
CA ARG A 500 7.64 5.92 -2.84
C ARG A 500 6.31 6.59 -3.15
N ILE A 501 5.53 6.06 -4.09
CA ILE A 501 4.20 6.60 -4.42
C ILE A 501 3.28 6.58 -3.21
N ILE A 502 3.24 5.48 -2.44
CA ILE A 502 2.39 5.38 -1.24
C ILE A 502 2.81 6.37 -0.16
N VAL A 503 4.11 6.49 0.11
CA VAL A 503 4.65 7.48 1.05
C VAL A 503 4.29 8.89 0.57
N TRP A 504 4.44 9.17 -0.71
CA TRP A 504 4.08 10.45 -1.31
C TRP A 504 2.60 10.76 -1.19
N ASN A 505 1.71 9.82 -1.46
CA ASN A 505 0.27 10.03 -1.33
C ASN A 505 -0.12 10.42 0.11
N ASN A 506 0.53 9.83 1.11
CA ASN A 506 0.28 10.15 2.52
C ASN A 506 0.91 11.48 2.95
N ILE A 507 2.16 11.74 2.55
CA ILE A 507 2.79 13.05 2.70
C ILE A 507 1.90 14.13 2.08
N HIS A 508 1.38 13.87 0.88
CA HIS A 508 0.57 14.80 0.11
C HIS A 508 -0.72 15.20 0.85
N LYS A 509 -1.45 14.23 1.41
CA LYS A 509 -2.64 14.49 2.24
C LYS A 509 -2.33 15.44 3.41
N GLU A 510 -1.14 15.34 3.99
CA GLU A 510 -0.70 16.17 5.11
C GLU A 510 -0.10 17.52 4.66
N LEU A 511 0.49 17.59 3.46
CA LEU A 511 1.12 18.80 2.91
C LEU A 511 0.10 19.92 2.69
N LEU A 512 -1.13 19.59 2.29
CA LEU A 512 -2.19 20.60 2.11
C LEU A 512 -2.48 21.39 3.41
N ALA A 513 -2.12 20.85 4.57
CA ALA A 513 -2.33 21.49 5.88
C ALA A 513 -1.11 22.27 6.40
N ILE A 514 0.06 22.18 5.74
CA ILE A 514 1.30 22.81 6.22
C ILE A 514 1.56 24.12 5.45
N SER A 515 2.15 25.11 6.12
CA SER A 515 2.70 26.29 5.45
C SER A 515 3.99 25.89 4.75
N ILE A 516 3.95 25.74 3.42
CA ILE A 516 5.09 25.29 2.62
C ILE A 516 5.76 26.50 1.96
N SER A 517 7.09 26.61 2.06
CA SER A 517 7.88 27.58 1.29
C SER A 517 8.12 27.09 -0.15
N ILE A 518 8.42 27.99 -1.07
CA ILE A 518 8.73 27.63 -2.47
C ILE A 518 9.93 26.68 -2.57
N SER A 519 10.94 26.84 -1.70
CA SER A 519 12.08 25.92 -1.63
C SER A 519 11.65 24.48 -1.35
N THR A 520 10.72 24.27 -0.41
CA THR A 520 10.23 22.93 -0.08
C THR A 520 9.39 22.35 -1.23
N ILE A 521 8.62 23.18 -1.94
CA ILE A 521 7.89 22.74 -3.14
C ILE A 521 8.87 22.28 -4.21
N GLN A 522 9.97 23.01 -4.40
CA GLN A 522 11.02 22.67 -5.36
C GLN A 522 11.68 21.32 -5.01
N ASP A 523 12.08 21.16 -3.76
CA ASP A 523 12.66 19.92 -3.25
C ASP A 523 11.70 18.73 -3.49
N ILE A 524 10.41 18.90 -3.14
CA ILE A 524 9.38 17.88 -3.40
C ILE A 524 9.26 17.56 -4.88
N ALA A 525 9.12 18.57 -5.74
CA ALA A 525 8.93 18.36 -7.17
C ALA A 525 10.13 17.64 -7.81
N SER A 526 11.36 17.97 -7.38
CA SER A 526 12.57 17.30 -7.87
C SER A 526 12.69 15.83 -7.44
N ALA A 527 12.06 15.46 -6.32
CA ALA A 527 12.05 14.09 -5.84
C ALA A 527 10.91 13.22 -6.42
N LEU A 528 9.94 13.84 -7.11
CA LEU A 528 8.78 13.14 -7.68
C LEU A 528 9.05 12.60 -9.09
N PRO A 529 8.53 11.41 -9.44
CA PRO A 529 8.49 10.95 -10.82
C PRO A 529 7.69 11.94 -11.70
N PRO A 530 8.05 12.11 -12.99
CA PRO A 530 7.39 13.07 -13.88
C PRO A 530 5.85 13.00 -13.88
N GLN A 531 5.29 11.78 -13.83
CA GLN A 531 3.83 11.57 -13.83
C GLN A 531 3.14 12.07 -12.55
N GLN A 532 3.85 12.14 -11.43
CA GLN A 532 3.31 12.53 -10.13
C GLN A 532 3.49 14.04 -9.86
N ILE A 533 4.44 14.67 -10.55
CA ILE A 533 4.68 16.12 -10.47
C ILE A 533 3.38 16.89 -10.80
N GLY A 534 2.65 16.45 -11.82
CA GLY A 534 1.39 17.08 -12.22
C GLY A 534 0.28 16.99 -11.18
N ILE A 535 0.10 15.80 -10.58
CA ILE A 535 -0.87 15.58 -9.51
C ILE A 535 -0.54 16.46 -8.31
N TYR A 536 0.73 16.49 -7.91
CA TYR A 536 1.21 17.34 -6.82
C TYR A 536 0.88 18.81 -7.07
N PHE A 537 1.21 19.33 -8.26
CA PHE A 537 0.99 20.74 -8.58
C PHE A 537 -0.47 21.14 -8.69
N ASN A 538 -1.33 20.30 -9.23
CA ASN A 538 -2.77 20.56 -9.25
C ASN A 538 -3.32 20.75 -7.83
N ASN A 539 -2.81 20.00 -6.87
CA ASN A 539 -3.27 20.05 -5.50
C ASN A 539 -2.66 21.22 -4.70
N VAL A 540 -1.44 21.65 -5.00
CA VAL A 540 -0.84 22.86 -4.36
C VAL A 540 -1.09 24.15 -5.15
N LYS A 541 -1.87 24.12 -6.24
CA LYS A 541 -2.10 25.26 -7.14
C LYS A 541 -2.53 26.52 -6.41
N SER A 542 -3.51 26.42 -5.50
CA SER A 542 -3.98 27.58 -4.72
C SER A 542 -2.86 28.19 -3.87
N LYS A 543 -2.06 27.34 -3.23
CA LYS A 543 -0.90 27.74 -2.43
C LYS A 543 0.18 28.41 -3.28
N LEU A 544 0.46 27.89 -4.47
CA LEU A 544 1.40 28.52 -5.41
C LEU A 544 0.96 29.94 -5.76
N ILE A 545 -0.34 30.14 -6.03
CA ILE A 545 -0.91 31.47 -6.33
C ILE A 545 -0.80 32.42 -5.12
N GLU A 546 -0.96 31.90 -3.89
CA GLU A 546 -0.76 32.66 -2.65
C GLU A 546 0.71 33.07 -2.46
N LEU A 547 1.65 32.16 -2.72
CA LEU A 547 3.09 32.37 -2.58
C LEU A 547 3.68 33.28 -3.68
N SER A 548 2.92 33.51 -4.75
CA SER A 548 3.32 34.35 -5.87
C SER A 548 3.17 35.84 -5.56
N THR A 549 3.91 36.30 -4.56
CA THR A 549 3.85 37.69 -4.06
C THR A 549 4.64 38.66 -4.92
N ASP A 550 5.65 38.18 -5.64
CA ASP A 550 6.49 38.96 -6.55
C ASP A 550 6.94 38.15 -7.77
N LEU A 551 7.71 38.82 -8.64
CA LEU A 551 8.21 38.26 -9.89
C LEU A 551 9.18 37.09 -9.66
N LEU A 552 10.06 37.18 -8.66
CA LEU A 552 11.10 36.19 -8.43
C LEU A 552 10.46 34.86 -8.01
N PHE A 553 9.45 34.91 -7.14
CA PHE A 553 8.67 33.72 -6.78
C PHE A 553 7.91 33.13 -7.97
N CYS A 554 7.35 33.96 -8.85
CA CYS A 554 6.71 33.47 -10.06
C CYS A 554 7.69 32.72 -10.98
N ILE A 555 8.90 33.25 -11.14
CA ILE A 555 9.96 32.64 -11.94
C ILE A 555 10.39 31.30 -11.33
N GLN A 556 10.59 31.26 -10.01
CA GLN A 556 10.93 30.02 -9.31
C GLN A 556 9.85 28.96 -9.54
N ILE A 557 8.57 29.30 -9.40
CA ILE A 557 7.46 28.36 -9.64
C ILE A 557 7.46 27.87 -11.09
N LEU A 558 7.58 28.77 -12.07
CA LEU A 558 7.58 28.40 -13.49
C LEU A 558 8.73 27.45 -13.86
N ASN A 559 9.91 27.63 -13.26
CA ASN A 559 11.05 26.73 -13.50
C ASN A 559 10.83 25.29 -13.02
N ILE A 560 9.91 25.08 -12.08
CA ILE A 560 9.65 23.76 -11.50
C ILE A 560 8.45 23.10 -12.21
N LEU A 561 7.55 23.89 -12.80
CA LEU A 561 6.35 23.39 -13.48
C LEU A 561 6.70 22.80 -14.86
N PRO A 562 6.27 21.55 -15.17
CA PRO A 562 6.24 21.05 -16.54
C PRO A 562 5.37 21.94 -17.44
N GLU A 563 5.67 21.98 -18.74
CA GLU A 563 4.99 22.85 -19.72
C GLU A 563 3.45 22.76 -19.65
N GLU A 564 2.91 21.54 -19.53
CA GLU A 564 1.47 21.29 -19.44
C GLU A 564 0.81 21.94 -18.21
N HIS A 565 1.56 22.06 -17.10
CA HIS A 565 1.08 22.70 -15.87
C HIS A 565 1.41 24.19 -15.78
N GLN A 566 2.43 24.66 -16.51
CA GLN A 566 2.71 26.09 -16.63
C GLN A 566 1.48 26.83 -17.14
N LYS A 567 0.78 26.30 -18.16
CA LYS A 567 -0.43 26.90 -18.74
C LYS A 567 -1.47 27.25 -17.68
N THR A 568 -1.88 26.25 -16.90
CA THR A 568 -2.92 26.38 -15.87
C THR A 568 -2.54 27.37 -14.75
N TYR A 569 -1.25 27.43 -14.39
CA TYR A 569 -0.75 28.41 -13.44
C TYR A 569 -0.75 29.83 -14.03
N LEU A 570 -0.24 29.98 -15.26
CA LEU A 570 -0.16 31.24 -15.99
C LEU A 570 -1.53 31.86 -16.26
N GLU A 571 -2.52 31.08 -16.67
CA GLU A 571 -3.91 31.52 -16.86
C GLU A 571 -4.47 32.23 -15.62
N THR A 572 -4.11 31.72 -14.43
CA THR A 572 -4.57 32.28 -13.16
C THR A 572 -3.74 33.50 -12.74
N MET A 573 -2.43 33.47 -13.06
CA MET A 573 -1.47 34.48 -12.63
C MET A 573 -1.31 35.66 -13.58
N TRP A 574 -1.84 35.59 -14.80
CA TRP A 574 -1.66 36.63 -15.81
C TRP A 574 -1.96 38.06 -15.33
N PRO A 575 -3.08 38.34 -14.65
CA PRO A 575 -3.39 39.69 -14.18
C PRO A 575 -2.35 40.26 -13.20
N LYS A 576 -1.67 39.40 -12.44
CA LYS A 576 -0.59 39.77 -11.51
C LYS A 576 0.76 39.85 -12.20
N LEU A 577 1.09 38.85 -13.04
CA LEU A 577 2.34 38.78 -13.79
C LEU A 577 2.54 40.01 -14.68
N VAL A 578 1.50 40.44 -15.40
CA VAL A 578 1.56 41.65 -16.21
C VAL A 578 1.89 42.88 -15.35
N LYS A 579 1.42 42.95 -14.09
CA LYS A 579 1.76 44.06 -13.19
C LYS A 579 3.20 43.98 -12.66
N PHE A 580 3.72 42.78 -12.44
CA PHE A 580 5.08 42.57 -11.91
C PHE A 580 6.19 42.93 -12.91
N VAL A 581 5.90 42.87 -14.21
CA VAL A 581 6.90 43.13 -15.26
C VAL A 581 7.17 44.63 -15.40
N ALA A 582 7.96 45.25 -14.53
CA ALA A 582 8.16 46.71 -14.56
C ALA A 582 9.11 47.22 -15.66
N ASN A 583 9.96 46.36 -16.22
CA ASN A 583 11.01 46.71 -17.18
C ASN A 583 11.36 45.51 -18.09
N ILE A 584 12.27 45.72 -19.05
CA ILE A 584 12.71 44.68 -19.99
C ILE A 584 13.43 43.52 -19.30
N THR A 585 14.23 43.78 -18.28
CA THR A 585 14.88 42.71 -17.51
C THR A 585 13.85 41.74 -16.93
N HIS A 586 12.78 42.26 -16.33
CA HIS A 586 11.69 41.44 -15.78
C HIS A 586 10.97 40.62 -16.86
N PHE A 587 10.74 41.24 -18.03
CA PHE A 587 10.14 40.56 -19.19
C PHE A 587 11.02 39.41 -19.68
N MET A 588 12.33 39.66 -19.85
CA MET A 588 13.27 38.66 -20.34
C MET A 588 13.46 37.51 -19.34
N MET A 589 13.46 37.80 -18.04
CA MET A 589 13.52 36.77 -17.00
C MET A 589 12.32 35.81 -17.09
N LEU A 590 11.09 36.31 -17.22
CA LEU A 590 9.92 35.45 -17.40
C LEU A 590 9.97 34.70 -18.73
N LEU A 591 10.35 35.38 -19.82
CA LEU A 591 10.43 34.77 -21.14
C LEU A 591 11.42 33.59 -21.18
N SER A 592 12.45 33.61 -20.32
CA SER A 592 13.46 32.55 -20.23
C SER A 592 12.95 31.27 -19.54
N VAL A 593 11.90 31.35 -18.73
CA VAL A 593 11.39 30.22 -17.94
C VAL A 593 10.07 29.65 -18.46
N ILE A 594 9.37 30.39 -19.33
CA ILE A 594 8.14 29.94 -19.97
C ILE A 594 8.47 29.08 -21.19
N GLN A 595 7.88 27.89 -21.25
CA GLN A 595 8.19 26.86 -22.24
C GLN A 595 7.11 26.74 -23.32
N GLY A 596 7.53 26.27 -24.50
CA GLY A 596 6.70 25.91 -25.66
C GLY A 596 5.56 26.89 -25.99
N GLU A 597 4.33 26.40 -26.09
CA GLU A 597 3.17 27.21 -26.54
C GLU A 597 2.84 28.36 -25.58
N ASN A 598 3.12 28.18 -24.29
CA ASN A 598 2.89 29.20 -23.27
C ASN A 598 3.75 30.45 -23.54
N LYS A 599 4.91 30.29 -24.19
CA LYS A 599 5.82 31.40 -24.52
C LYS A 599 5.19 32.31 -25.57
N THR A 600 4.55 31.73 -26.58
CA THR A 600 3.82 32.48 -27.61
C THR A 600 2.65 33.24 -26.98
N GLU A 601 1.90 32.60 -26.08
CA GLU A 601 0.80 33.26 -25.36
C GLU A 601 1.31 34.43 -24.48
N TYR A 602 2.44 34.25 -23.80
CA TYR A 602 3.07 35.32 -23.02
C TYR A 602 3.43 36.51 -23.89
N LEU A 603 4.04 36.26 -25.06
CA LEU A 603 4.39 37.30 -26.03
C LEU A 603 3.14 38.01 -26.58
N ASN A 604 2.03 37.30 -26.77
CA ASN A 604 0.73 37.89 -27.14
C ASN A 604 0.19 38.82 -26.03
N LYS A 605 0.22 38.37 -24.78
CA LYS A 605 -0.32 39.14 -23.66
C LYS A 605 0.54 40.33 -23.25
N MET A 606 1.85 40.28 -23.51
CA MET A 606 2.77 41.37 -23.18
C MET A 606 2.89 42.41 -24.28
N GLU A 607 2.49 42.09 -25.51
CA GLU A 607 2.72 42.88 -26.72
C GLU A 607 2.44 44.38 -26.56
N TYR A 608 1.23 44.73 -26.11
CA TYR A 608 0.81 46.13 -25.92
C TYR A 608 1.62 46.89 -24.87
N ARG A 609 2.26 46.15 -23.95
CA ARG A 609 2.99 46.71 -22.83
C ARG A 609 4.49 46.80 -23.10
N LEU A 610 5.01 46.08 -24.09
CA LEU A 610 6.43 46.08 -24.46
C LEU A 610 6.93 47.48 -24.75
N VAL A 611 6.14 48.27 -25.49
CA VAL A 611 6.47 49.67 -25.81
C VAL A 611 6.64 50.49 -24.53
N ASP A 612 5.70 50.38 -23.59
CA ASP A 612 5.73 51.13 -22.33
C ASP A 612 6.96 50.83 -21.48
N ILE A 613 7.37 49.56 -21.41
CA ILE A 613 8.50 49.12 -20.57
C ILE A 613 9.87 49.28 -21.23
N THR A 614 9.94 49.59 -22.53
CA THR A 614 11.20 49.81 -23.27
C THR A 614 11.72 51.22 -23.05
N ARG A 615 12.92 51.40 -22.50
CA ARG A 615 13.46 52.72 -22.12
C ARG A 615 14.49 53.26 -23.09
N ASP A 616 15.29 52.39 -23.68
CA ASP A 616 16.39 52.74 -24.57
C ASP A 616 16.49 51.79 -25.76
N HIS A 617 17.38 52.12 -26.69
CA HIS A 617 17.54 51.40 -27.95
C HIS A 617 18.10 49.98 -27.75
N GLY A 618 18.89 49.75 -26.70
CA GLY A 618 19.44 48.42 -26.39
C GLY A 618 18.38 47.50 -25.80
N GLU A 619 17.44 48.04 -25.03
CA GLU A 619 16.24 47.35 -24.59
C GLU A 619 15.30 47.01 -25.76
N LEU A 620 15.12 47.93 -26.71
CA LEU A 620 14.36 47.69 -27.94
C LEU A 620 14.98 46.54 -28.73
N GLU A 621 16.31 46.58 -28.94
CA GLU A 621 17.05 45.54 -29.65
C GLU A 621 16.81 44.15 -29.02
N LYS A 622 16.92 44.04 -27.68
CA LYS A 622 16.68 42.79 -26.96
C LYS A 622 15.28 42.24 -27.20
N ILE A 623 14.24 43.09 -27.20
CA ILE A 623 12.87 42.66 -27.49
C ILE A 623 12.74 42.23 -28.95
N PHE A 624 13.30 43.03 -29.86
CA PHE A 624 13.20 42.79 -31.30
C PHE A 624 13.74 41.40 -31.67
N TRP A 625 14.83 40.97 -31.05
CA TRP A 625 15.41 39.65 -31.29
C TRP A 625 14.58 38.48 -30.77
N VAL A 626 13.77 38.68 -29.72
CA VAL A 626 12.95 37.60 -29.15
C VAL A 626 11.52 37.55 -29.69
N LEU A 627 11.09 38.58 -30.42
CA LEU A 627 9.75 38.64 -31.00
C LEU A 627 9.63 37.72 -32.24
N PRO A 628 8.48 37.05 -32.43
CA PRO A 628 8.13 36.37 -33.67
C PRO A 628 8.11 37.33 -34.86
N LYS A 629 8.44 36.83 -36.06
CA LYS A 629 8.59 37.64 -37.28
C LYS A 629 7.35 38.48 -37.60
N ASP A 630 6.16 37.91 -37.41
CA ASP A 630 4.86 38.55 -37.62
C ASP A 630 4.57 39.71 -36.64
N LYS A 631 5.32 39.80 -35.53
CA LYS A 631 5.14 40.83 -34.50
C LYS A 631 6.21 41.92 -34.50
N LYS A 632 7.38 41.64 -35.08
CA LYS A 632 8.50 42.58 -35.12
C LYS A 632 8.11 43.90 -35.78
N GLU A 633 7.40 43.82 -36.91
CA GLU A 633 6.93 44.99 -37.66
C GLU A 633 5.98 45.85 -36.83
N LYS A 634 4.95 45.24 -36.24
CA LYS A 634 4.00 45.95 -35.41
C LYS A 634 4.66 46.61 -34.20
N TYR A 635 5.56 45.91 -33.50
CA TYR A 635 6.29 46.47 -32.37
C TYR A 635 7.18 47.66 -32.75
N LEU A 636 7.91 47.59 -33.88
CA LEU A 636 8.69 48.72 -34.37
C LEU A 636 7.82 49.92 -34.75
N LYS A 637 6.64 49.68 -35.33
CA LYS A 637 5.67 50.72 -35.65
C LYS A 637 5.19 51.41 -34.37
N ASP A 638 4.77 50.63 -33.38
CA ASP A 638 4.28 51.17 -32.11
C ASP A 638 5.42 51.92 -31.36
N MET A 639 6.66 51.44 -31.43
CA MET A 639 7.83 52.14 -30.89
C MET A 639 8.10 53.47 -31.61
N LYS A 640 7.95 53.52 -32.94
CA LYS A 640 8.07 54.76 -33.71
C LYS A 640 6.99 55.77 -33.31
N GLU A 641 5.75 55.32 -33.16
CA GLU A 641 4.60 56.19 -32.84
C GLU A 641 4.65 56.71 -31.40
N ASN A 642 5.05 55.87 -30.43
CA ASN A 642 4.94 56.21 -29.01
C ASN A 642 6.29 56.59 -28.36
N LYS A 643 7.42 56.16 -28.93
CA LYS A 643 8.78 56.37 -28.41
C LYS A 643 9.78 56.65 -29.53
N GLU A 644 9.45 57.60 -30.39
CA GLU A 644 10.20 57.95 -31.62
C GLU A 644 11.71 58.12 -31.39
N GLN A 645 12.13 58.74 -30.29
CA GLN A 645 13.55 58.93 -29.96
C GLN A 645 14.31 57.60 -29.79
N VAL A 646 13.72 56.64 -29.05
CA VAL A 646 14.31 55.32 -28.81
C VAL A 646 14.39 54.54 -30.11
N PHE A 647 13.32 54.59 -30.90
CA PHE A 647 13.25 53.96 -32.22
C PHE A 647 14.31 54.54 -33.18
N ASN A 648 14.42 55.86 -33.28
CA ASN A 648 15.40 56.50 -34.17
C ASN A 648 16.85 56.17 -33.77
N GLU A 649 17.14 56.08 -32.47
CA GLU A 649 18.48 55.71 -32.00
C GLU A 649 18.81 54.23 -32.30
N TYR A 650 17.85 53.33 -32.11
CA TYR A 650 17.97 51.94 -32.54
C TYR A 650 18.21 51.84 -34.05
N MET A 651 17.41 52.55 -34.85
CA MET A 651 17.54 52.55 -36.30
C MET A 651 18.88 53.12 -36.77
N ARG A 652 19.38 54.17 -36.10
CA ARG A 652 20.73 54.68 -36.34
C ARG A 652 21.78 53.59 -36.14
N LEU A 653 21.72 52.86 -35.04
CA LEU A 653 22.69 51.80 -34.73
C LEU A 653 22.61 50.64 -35.72
N ILE A 654 21.40 50.17 -36.04
CA ILE A 654 21.21 49.11 -37.04
C ILE A 654 21.74 49.53 -38.41
N CYS A 655 21.44 50.76 -38.88
CA CYS A 655 21.99 51.28 -40.13
C CYS A 655 23.52 51.37 -40.09
N CYS A 656 24.11 51.83 -38.98
CA CYS A 656 25.57 51.85 -38.81
C CYS A 656 26.18 50.45 -38.88
N ASN A 657 25.61 49.48 -38.15
CA ASN A 657 26.06 48.08 -38.14
C ASN A 657 25.92 47.44 -39.53
N PHE A 658 24.80 47.69 -40.20
CA PHE A 658 24.55 47.21 -41.56
C PHE A 658 25.58 47.77 -42.56
N ILE A 659 25.88 49.06 -42.49
CA ILE A 659 26.92 49.71 -43.31
C ILE A 659 28.31 49.12 -42.99
N GLU A 660 28.59 48.79 -41.72
CA GLU A 660 29.85 48.12 -41.35
C GLU A 660 29.93 46.68 -41.87
N LYS A 661 28.82 45.92 -41.87
CA LYS A 661 28.75 44.59 -42.48
C LYS A 661 28.94 44.65 -44.00
N ILE A 662 28.42 45.70 -44.65
CA ILE A 662 28.69 45.99 -46.07
C ILE A 662 30.19 46.23 -46.35
N LYS A 663 31.01 46.57 -45.35
CA LYS A 663 32.46 46.73 -45.52
C LYS A 663 33.27 45.42 -45.46
N LEU A 664 32.64 44.25 -45.39
CA LEU A 664 33.35 42.95 -45.45
C LEU A 664 34.13 42.77 -46.79
N PRO A 665 35.25 42.02 -46.81
CA PRO A 665 36.24 42.00 -47.90
C PRO A 665 35.69 41.71 -49.30
N ARG A 666 34.56 41.00 -49.41
CA ARG A 666 33.92 40.70 -50.71
C ARG A 666 33.32 41.94 -51.39
N ILE A 667 32.90 42.95 -50.64
CA ILE A 667 32.36 44.22 -51.16
C ILE A 667 33.48 45.26 -51.35
N ALA A 668 34.56 45.17 -50.58
CA ALA A 668 35.78 45.96 -50.83
C ALA A 668 36.44 45.60 -52.18
N GLN A 669 36.27 44.36 -52.66
CA GLN A 669 36.78 43.90 -53.96
C GLN A 669 35.84 44.22 -55.15
N SER A 670 34.59 44.62 -54.92
CA SER A 670 33.62 44.88 -56.01
C SER A 670 33.66 46.31 -56.56
N GLY A 671 34.57 47.17 -56.08
CA GLY A 671 34.62 48.58 -56.50
C GLY A 671 33.54 49.48 -55.87
N LEU A 672 32.56 48.91 -55.13
CA LEU A 672 31.50 49.65 -54.45
C LEU A 672 32.07 50.73 -53.51
N LEU A 673 33.17 50.42 -52.81
CA LEU A 673 33.80 51.36 -51.89
C LEU A 673 34.44 52.56 -52.63
N GLU A 674 34.84 52.39 -53.89
CA GLU A 674 35.35 53.49 -54.74
C GLU A 674 34.22 54.30 -55.39
N GLU A 675 33.09 53.68 -55.76
CA GLU A 675 31.90 54.40 -56.21
C GLU A 675 31.22 55.18 -55.09
N ILE A 676 31.08 54.59 -53.90
CA ILE A 676 30.59 55.27 -52.70
C ILE A 676 31.50 56.45 -52.32
N LYS A 677 32.83 56.32 -52.50
CA LYS A 677 33.80 57.43 -52.32
C LYS A 677 33.75 58.48 -53.43
N ARG A 678 33.22 58.17 -54.62
CA ARG A 678 33.07 59.11 -55.75
C ARG A 678 31.76 59.88 -55.73
N VAL A 679 30.78 59.48 -54.90
CA VAL A 679 29.61 60.31 -54.59
C VAL A 679 30.11 61.50 -53.74
N PRO A 680 29.97 62.76 -54.18
CA PRO A 680 30.71 63.91 -53.63
C PRO A 680 30.48 64.29 -52.15
N SER A 681 29.72 63.51 -51.38
CA SER A 681 29.35 63.82 -50.00
C SER A 681 29.48 62.66 -49.00
N PHE A 682 29.90 61.45 -49.40
CA PHE A 682 29.92 60.32 -48.46
C PHE A 682 31.29 60.11 -47.82
N ASN A 683 31.56 60.86 -46.76
CA ASN A 683 32.59 60.53 -45.79
C ASN A 683 31.93 59.75 -44.64
N VAL A 684 32.36 58.50 -44.40
CA VAL A 684 31.78 57.64 -43.36
C VAL A 684 32.03 58.18 -41.94
N GLU A 685 33.15 58.86 -41.71
CA GLU A 685 33.41 59.56 -40.44
C GLU A 685 32.47 60.77 -40.29
N PHE A 686 32.25 61.52 -41.37
CA PHE A 686 31.31 62.65 -41.40
C PHE A 686 29.85 62.20 -41.23
N PHE A 687 29.48 61.02 -41.75
CA PHE A 687 28.16 60.41 -41.58
C PHE A 687 27.93 59.95 -40.13
N LYS A 688 28.94 59.34 -39.49
CA LYS A 688 28.92 59.00 -38.05
C LYS A 688 28.83 60.26 -37.17
N GLU A 689 29.56 61.32 -37.52
CA GLU A 689 29.55 62.62 -36.83
C GLU A 689 28.19 63.35 -36.98
N LYS A 690 27.57 63.29 -38.17
CA LYS A 690 26.36 64.07 -38.50
C LYS A 690 25.04 63.39 -38.15
N ILE A 691 24.94 62.06 -38.20
CA ILE A 691 23.74 61.34 -37.72
C ILE A 691 23.62 61.45 -36.18
N SER A 692 24.72 61.74 -35.49
CA SER A 692 24.69 62.09 -34.07
C SER A 692 23.96 63.41 -33.76
N ASN A 693 23.66 64.25 -34.76
CA ASN A 693 23.10 65.59 -34.60
C ASN A 693 21.61 65.76 -34.98
N GLN A 694 20.81 64.69 -35.04
CA GLN A 694 19.33 64.70 -35.16
C GLN A 694 18.70 65.57 -36.28
N ASP A 695 19.39 65.87 -37.38
CA ASP A 695 18.86 66.73 -38.45
C ASP A 695 18.04 65.91 -39.49
N LYS A 696 16.74 66.27 -39.64
CA LYS A 696 15.78 65.61 -40.56
C LYS A 696 16.18 65.68 -42.04
N SER A 697 17.04 66.62 -42.44
CA SER A 697 17.45 66.82 -43.84
C SER A 697 18.30 65.67 -44.41
N TYR A 698 19.14 65.04 -43.59
CA TYR A 698 20.02 63.96 -44.04
C TYR A 698 19.33 62.58 -44.09
N PHE A 699 18.20 62.42 -43.40
CA PHE A 699 17.34 61.24 -43.54
C PHE A 699 16.69 61.18 -44.91
N ASN A 700 16.24 62.34 -45.44
CA ASN A 700 15.79 62.43 -46.82
C ASN A 700 16.93 62.12 -47.79
N TRP A 701 18.16 62.56 -47.49
CA TRP A 701 19.33 62.21 -48.29
C TRP A 701 19.67 60.71 -48.27
N PHE A 702 19.64 60.03 -47.12
CA PHE A 702 19.86 58.58 -47.05
C PHE A 702 18.73 57.81 -47.75
N LYS A 703 17.48 58.26 -47.62
CA LYS A 703 16.33 57.72 -48.34
C LYS A 703 16.47 57.91 -49.85
N GLU A 704 16.85 59.10 -50.32
CA GLU A 704 17.12 59.40 -51.72
C GLU A 704 18.29 58.61 -52.25
N THR A 705 19.37 58.44 -51.48
CA THR A 705 20.56 57.67 -51.87
C THR A 705 20.26 56.17 -51.92
N THR A 706 19.50 55.63 -50.96
CA THR A 706 19.06 54.23 -50.97
C THR A 706 18.08 53.98 -52.11
N ASN A 707 17.13 54.88 -52.34
CA ASN A 707 16.23 54.86 -53.48
C ASN A 707 17.00 54.98 -54.81
N TYR A 708 18.05 55.79 -54.88
CA TYR A 708 18.91 55.94 -56.05
C TYR A 708 19.69 54.65 -56.33
N LEU A 709 20.26 54.01 -55.29
CA LEU A 709 20.95 52.72 -55.41
C LEU A 709 19.98 51.59 -55.81
N LEU A 710 18.75 51.58 -55.28
CA LEU A 710 17.71 50.59 -55.62
C LEU A 710 17.04 50.84 -56.98
N SER A 711 16.91 52.08 -57.43
CA SER A 711 16.31 52.42 -58.72
C SER A 711 17.27 52.28 -59.89
N ASN A 712 18.58 52.46 -59.67
CA ASN A 712 19.60 52.22 -60.69
C ASN A 712 20.01 50.76 -60.85
N SER A 713 19.68 49.88 -59.89
CA SER A 713 19.88 48.43 -60.00
C SER A 713 18.83 47.75 -60.88
N ILE A 714 17.59 48.25 -60.88
CA ILE A 714 16.46 47.63 -61.61
C ILE A 714 16.57 47.77 -63.15
N ASN A 715 17.42 48.67 -63.67
CA ASN A 715 17.54 48.95 -65.12
C ASN A 715 18.77 48.36 -65.82
N LEU A 716 19.51 47.42 -65.22
CA LEU A 716 20.66 46.78 -65.87
C LEU A 716 20.28 45.41 -66.47
N THR A 717 19.75 45.45 -67.68
CA THR A 717 19.66 44.25 -68.55
C THR A 717 21.05 43.90 -69.10
N PHE A 718 21.71 42.90 -68.50
CA PHE A 718 22.88 42.25 -69.11
C PHE A 718 22.84 40.72 -68.96
N PHE A 719 22.74 40.05 -70.10
CA PHE A 719 22.84 38.60 -70.26
C PHE A 719 24.29 38.10 -70.13
N ASN A 720 24.43 36.88 -69.59
CA ASN A 720 25.57 35.96 -69.66
C ASN A 720 26.88 36.29 -68.92
N SER A 721 27.04 35.76 -67.70
CA SER A 721 28.22 34.98 -67.28
C SER A 721 28.01 34.32 -65.91
N ASN A 722 28.40 33.04 -65.79
CA ASN A 722 28.25 32.16 -64.62
C ASN A 722 29.25 32.45 -63.47
N ILE A 723 29.43 33.72 -63.08
CA ILE A 723 30.25 34.08 -61.92
C ILE A 723 29.47 35.15 -61.14
N PRO A 724 29.14 34.94 -59.85
CA PRO A 724 28.38 35.91 -59.07
C PRO A 724 29.29 37.07 -58.68
N ASN A 725 29.41 38.04 -59.58
CA ASN A 725 30.14 39.30 -59.38
C ASN A 725 29.18 40.51 -59.43
N ARG A 726 27.93 40.34 -59.01
CA ARG A 726 26.96 41.45 -59.00
C ARG A 726 26.85 42.04 -57.61
N LEU A 727 26.97 43.36 -57.57
CA LEU A 727 26.74 44.23 -56.42
C LEU A 727 25.38 43.95 -55.78
N GLU A 728 24.38 43.70 -56.63
CA GLU A 728 23.02 43.30 -56.28
C GLU A 728 23.02 41.95 -55.56
N ASP A 729 23.70 40.93 -56.09
CA ASP A 729 23.75 39.61 -55.45
C ASP A 729 24.42 39.70 -54.07
N CYS A 730 25.48 40.50 -53.91
CA CYS A 730 26.09 40.74 -52.59
C CYS A 730 25.19 41.54 -51.66
N PHE A 731 24.45 42.53 -52.17
CA PHE A 731 23.52 43.34 -51.39
C PHE A 731 22.32 42.49 -50.95
N TYR A 732 21.65 41.82 -51.90
CA TYR A 732 20.56 40.87 -51.65
C TYR A 732 21.02 39.71 -50.77
N GLN A 733 22.25 39.22 -50.90
CA GLN A 733 22.77 38.19 -50.00
C GLN A 733 23.01 38.73 -48.59
N VAL A 734 23.52 39.95 -48.41
CA VAL A 734 23.58 40.59 -47.09
C VAL A 734 22.17 40.86 -46.52
N LEU A 735 21.19 41.15 -47.37
CA LEU A 735 19.78 41.30 -46.98
C LEU A 735 19.12 39.96 -46.61
N ASP A 736 19.39 38.89 -47.36
CA ASP A 736 18.92 37.53 -47.12
C ASP A 736 19.60 36.91 -45.89
N ASP A 737 20.86 37.26 -45.65
CA ASP A 737 21.65 36.84 -44.48
C ASP A 737 21.26 37.65 -43.22
N ASN A 738 20.61 38.81 -43.36
CA ASN A 738 20.20 39.68 -42.23
C ASN A 738 18.75 40.20 -42.38
N PRO A 739 17.75 39.30 -42.53
CA PRO A 739 16.37 39.67 -42.88
C PRO A 739 15.68 40.53 -41.81
N ASP A 740 16.10 40.39 -40.55
CA ASP A 740 15.61 41.16 -39.42
C ASP A 740 16.14 42.61 -39.40
N GLU A 741 17.42 42.81 -39.72
CA GLU A 741 18.01 44.14 -39.88
C GLU A 741 17.42 44.85 -41.09
N PHE A 742 17.18 44.10 -42.18
CA PHE A 742 16.49 44.61 -43.35
C PHE A 742 15.06 45.05 -43.06
N LEU A 743 14.28 44.27 -42.29
CA LEU A 743 12.93 44.66 -41.89
C LEU A 743 12.94 46.00 -41.13
N ALA A 744 13.85 46.15 -40.17
CA ALA A 744 14.01 47.39 -39.41
C ALA A 744 14.37 48.58 -40.34
N ILE A 745 15.38 48.41 -41.21
CA ILE A 745 15.81 49.42 -42.17
C ILE A 745 14.68 49.77 -43.14
N ARG A 746 13.93 48.78 -43.62
CA ARG A 746 12.82 48.97 -44.56
C ARG A 746 11.73 49.86 -43.95
N MET A 747 11.34 49.61 -42.70
CA MET A 747 10.36 50.43 -41.98
C MET A 747 10.82 51.87 -41.75
N PHE A 748 12.12 52.07 -41.55
CA PHE A 748 12.72 53.38 -41.29
C PHE A 748 12.91 54.22 -42.55
N VAL A 749 13.50 53.63 -43.60
CA VAL A 749 13.92 54.33 -44.81
C VAL A 749 12.74 54.60 -45.74
N PHE A 750 11.86 53.61 -45.96
CA PHE A 750 10.84 53.73 -47.00
C PHE A 750 9.54 54.34 -46.52
N ASN A 751 9.32 54.46 -45.20
CA ASN A 751 8.08 55.01 -44.63
C ASN A 751 6.82 54.33 -45.22
N MET A 752 6.95 53.08 -45.67
CA MET A 752 5.89 52.36 -46.37
C MET A 752 4.83 51.90 -45.38
N GLU A 753 3.57 52.21 -45.68
CA GLU A 753 2.40 51.65 -44.99
C GLU A 753 2.32 50.12 -45.21
N PRO A 754 1.62 49.39 -44.31
CA PRO A 754 1.61 47.93 -44.31
C PRO A 754 1.13 47.40 -45.65
N THR A 755 1.84 46.40 -46.19
CA THR A 755 1.28 45.57 -47.26
C THR A 755 0.60 44.39 -46.58
N ASP A 756 -0.73 44.32 -46.67
CA ASP A 756 -1.51 43.14 -46.33
C ASP A 756 -0.98 41.97 -47.18
N SER A 757 -0.07 41.19 -46.59
CA SER A 757 0.64 40.14 -47.30
C SER A 757 -0.17 38.84 -47.31
N LEU A 758 -1.14 38.76 -48.23
CA LEU A 758 -1.53 37.47 -48.80
C LEU A 758 -0.48 37.08 -49.84
N GLY A 759 0.48 36.26 -49.39
CA GLY A 759 1.22 35.27 -50.17
C GLY A 759 1.83 35.70 -51.51
N TYR A 760 3.08 36.16 -51.48
CA TYR A 760 3.99 35.93 -52.61
C TYR A 760 4.57 34.52 -52.47
N THR A 761 4.02 33.58 -53.22
CA THR A 761 4.73 32.34 -53.56
C THR A 761 5.66 32.67 -54.73
N LEU A 762 6.97 32.57 -54.51
CA LEU A 762 7.96 32.57 -55.58
C LEU A 762 7.76 31.28 -56.41
N GLN A 763 7.18 31.41 -57.60
CA GLN A 763 7.33 30.41 -58.65
C GLN A 763 8.68 30.63 -59.33
N TYR A 764 9.52 29.60 -59.26
CA TYR A 764 10.75 29.47 -60.04
C TYR A 764 10.49 29.49 -61.54
#